data_AF-A0A960UKF1-F1
#
_entry.id   AF-A0A960UKF1-F1
#
_cell.length_a   1.000
_cell.length_b   1.000
_cell.length_c   1.000
_cell.angle_alpha   90.00
_cell.angle_beta   90.00
_cell.angle_gamma   90.00
#
_symmetry.space_group_name_H-M   'P 1'
#
loop_
_entity.id
_entity.type
_entity.pdbx_description
1 polymer ?
#
loop_
_entity_poly.entity_id
_entity_poly.type
_entity_poly.pdbx_seq_one_letter_code
_entity_poly.pdbx_strand_id
1 'polypeptide(L)'
;MMEILASNLSIILAGVLSLAGIVLTIYLKFPQLRYPFLSLKIILGTLDWSGTRGKITPGRSFAAGTLTAMIPGAFLGTLLAVLIAGPGVVVWIWIVSFFISPIHFVLSTAAHRSRKRTSSGSVSGSVPDAVRQLTRSRWLSILSALFFIPAALFAGAALPVLFLSGGLSGAFAFRPGGVSNLPGPTAIAILVALGLVWITAGGIRRIGLYSKFTFYGGVLLLLISFLLGPLPEIGLLWDDIWKSFQDSADSLPATILGLTIYMALTETGSGKAAAISAAIRTDHPAKAGLSMQLTLLLEAAVSIMTLLFLASISGAGHLYDWYTTSGAARSGFFQIFEPSLFDLFRAFFFRAPQSSNVSGILFLAASFLMIIPGITAWWYSLYHNAHSLGGRKLSVAFSLVFFFAIVVTGLALDFLGQQVFAWALAGTVLSLMVASLSGAIAALIMMRASRNELNFFLESREAKAALAGDFFLILISVLPQNLISKVFGWFSLIPFPGPLRRPLIRAFASAYKINLEEAEKSLEEYPSLNAFFIRRLKEGVRPIDADPRSIVSPVDARASRFGRISEGLLIQTKGIYYTLKDLLGGSEETEHYVDGHYMVLYLSPQDYHRMHSPVECKIQGFNYAPGKLFPVNDIAVEGLHGLFPKNERLTSFLLTPRGRIAMIKVGATNVGKIRVTYDSIRTNRFFRKRRDIQYDPALEMAKGAEIGRFEMGSTVILLFERDTIEFAPHLYEGIKVKLGEPIAYFLRK
;
A
#
# COMPACT_ATOMS: atom_id res chain seq x y z
N MET A 1 36.54 -32.02 -3.64
CA MET A 1 36.53 -30.86 -4.56
C MET A 1 35.16 -30.18 -4.65
N MET A 2 34.09 -30.88 -5.06
CA MET A 2 32.74 -30.29 -5.16
C MET A 2 32.21 -29.71 -3.83
N GLU A 3 32.45 -30.39 -2.71
CA GLU A 3 32.11 -29.93 -1.36
C GLU A 3 32.75 -28.58 -1.01
N ILE A 4 34.07 -28.46 -1.26
CA ILE A 4 34.84 -27.24 -1.03
C ILE A 4 34.32 -26.09 -1.91
N LEU A 5 34.01 -26.39 -3.17
CA LEU A 5 33.47 -25.40 -4.10
C LEU A 5 32.10 -24.87 -3.64
N ALA A 6 31.20 -25.76 -3.22
CA ALA A 6 29.87 -25.41 -2.73
C ALA A 6 29.95 -24.61 -1.41
N SER A 7 30.82 -25.03 -0.49
CA SER A 7 31.09 -24.29 0.76
C SER A 7 31.63 -22.89 0.46
N ASN A 8 32.64 -22.76 -0.40
CA ASN A 8 33.19 -21.45 -0.77
C ASN A 8 32.16 -20.56 -1.47
N LEU A 9 31.35 -21.13 -2.37
CA LEU A 9 30.26 -20.40 -3.02
C LEU A 9 29.23 -19.90 -1.99
N SER A 10 28.95 -20.67 -0.95
CA SER A 10 28.03 -20.26 0.11
C SER A 10 28.53 -19.03 0.86
N ILE A 11 29.80 -19.01 1.24
CA ILE A 11 30.44 -17.88 1.93
C ILE A 11 30.47 -16.65 1.01
N ILE A 12 30.85 -16.83 -0.26
CA ILE A 12 30.87 -15.74 -1.25
C ILE A 12 29.47 -15.16 -1.42
N LEU A 13 28.44 -16.00 -1.56
CA LEU A 13 27.08 -15.54 -1.72
C LEU A 13 26.59 -14.77 -0.50
N ALA A 14 26.79 -15.29 0.71
CA ALA A 14 26.43 -14.60 1.95
C ALA A 14 27.07 -13.21 2.03
N GLY A 15 28.38 -13.14 1.74
CA GLY A 15 29.14 -11.89 1.76
C GLY A 15 28.62 -10.89 0.72
N VAL A 16 28.43 -11.33 -0.53
CA VAL A 16 27.98 -10.45 -1.63
C VAL A 16 26.54 -9.98 -1.44
N LEU A 17 25.61 -10.86 -1.04
CA LEU A 17 24.22 -10.48 -0.78
C LEU A 17 24.13 -9.49 0.39
N SER A 18 24.82 -9.77 1.49
CA SER A 18 24.81 -8.90 2.67
C SER A 18 25.42 -7.54 2.35
N LEU A 19 26.57 -7.52 1.68
CA LEU A 19 27.21 -6.28 1.24
C LEU A 19 26.29 -5.49 0.28
N ALA A 20 25.73 -6.15 -0.72
CA ALA A 20 24.80 -5.52 -1.66
C ALA A 20 23.58 -4.95 -0.94
N GLY A 21 22.99 -5.71 -0.03
CA GLY A 21 21.85 -5.28 0.79
C GLY A 21 22.16 -4.04 1.63
N ILE A 22 23.27 -4.05 2.38
CA ILE A 22 23.70 -2.92 3.21
C ILE A 22 23.96 -1.68 2.35
N VAL A 23 24.73 -1.83 1.26
CA VAL A 23 25.03 -0.73 0.33
C VAL A 23 23.75 -0.14 -0.26
N LEU A 24 22.84 -0.98 -0.76
CA LEU A 24 21.58 -0.53 -1.35
C LEU A 24 20.66 0.12 -0.31
N THR A 25 20.57 -0.46 0.89
CA THR A 25 19.81 0.09 2.02
C THR A 25 20.27 1.51 2.35
N ILE A 26 21.58 1.72 2.53
CA ILE A 26 22.14 3.04 2.85
C ILE A 26 21.97 3.99 1.65
N TYR A 27 22.31 3.53 0.45
CA TYR A 27 22.29 4.35 -0.77
C TYR A 27 20.88 4.85 -1.13
N LEU A 28 19.86 4.02 -0.92
CA LEU A 28 18.44 4.36 -1.13
C LEU A 28 17.81 5.05 0.09
N LYS A 29 18.58 5.28 1.16
CA LYS A 29 18.15 5.90 2.42
C LYS A 29 17.02 5.12 3.12
N PHE A 30 17.21 3.82 3.34
CA PHE A 30 16.30 2.94 4.07
C PHE A 30 14.85 2.93 3.53
N PRO A 31 14.62 2.60 2.25
CA PRO A 31 13.28 2.58 1.66
C PRO A 31 12.31 1.62 2.37
N GLN A 32 12.81 0.52 2.94
CA GLN A 32 12.04 -0.45 3.72
C GLN A 32 11.47 0.11 5.04
N LEU A 33 12.11 1.13 5.62
CA LEU A 33 11.59 1.85 6.80
C LEU A 33 10.75 3.06 6.41
N ARG A 34 11.17 3.79 5.37
CA ARG A 34 10.53 5.06 4.98
C ARG A 34 9.25 4.89 4.19
N TYR A 35 9.14 3.83 3.38
CA TYR A 35 8.04 3.65 2.43
C TYR A 35 7.27 2.31 2.55
N PRO A 36 7.18 1.62 3.71
CA PRO A 36 6.44 0.35 3.78
C PRO A 36 4.94 0.52 3.53
N PHE A 37 4.33 1.58 4.07
CA PHE A 37 2.90 1.88 3.84
C PHE A 37 2.62 2.31 2.40
N LEU A 38 3.54 3.06 1.78
CA LEU A 38 3.43 3.41 0.37
C LEU A 38 3.48 2.15 -0.51
N SER A 39 4.39 1.21 -0.21
CA SER A 39 4.41 -0.10 -0.87
C SER A 39 3.10 -0.86 -0.70
N LEU A 40 2.54 -0.89 0.52
CA LEU A 40 1.27 -1.57 0.78
C LEU A 40 0.12 -0.94 -0.04
N LYS A 41 0.03 0.40 -0.08
CA LYS A 41 -0.92 1.14 -0.92
C LYS A 41 -0.81 0.77 -2.41
N ILE A 42 0.42 0.69 -2.92
CA ILE A 42 0.68 0.26 -4.31
C ILE A 42 0.20 -1.18 -4.53
N ILE A 43 0.53 -2.11 -3.64
CA ILE A 43 0.13 -3.53 -3.73
C ILE A 43 -1.39 -3.66 -3.72
N LEU A 44 -2.07 -2.93 -2.83
CA LEU A 44 -3.53 -2.91 -2.71
C LEU A 44 -4.24 -2.24 -3.90
N GLY A 45 -3.49 -1.51 -4.73
CA GLY A 45 -4.00 -0.88 -5.95
C GLY A 45 -4.62 0.50 -5.73
N THR A 46 -4.38 1.14 -4.57
CA THR A 46 -4.90 2.50 -4.31
C THR A 46 -4.25 3.55 -5.21
N LEU A 47 -3.09 3.23 -5.79
CA LEU A 47 -2.30 4.08 -6.70
C LEU A 47 -2.22 3.48 -8.12
N ASP A 48 -3.15 2.59 -8.49
CA ASP A 48 -3.26 2.00 -9.83
C ASP A 48 -4.10 2.90 -10.74
N TRP A 49 -3.65 3.08 -11.99
CA TRP A 49 -4.36 3.85 -13.01
C TRP A 49 -4.60 3.02 -14.27
N SER A 50 -5.87 2.89 -14.66
CA SER A 50 -6.30 1.97 -15.71
C SER A 50 -5.77 2.29 -17.11
N GLY A 51 -5.39 3.54 -17.38
CA GLY A 51 -4.84 3.98 -18.66
C GLY A 51 -3.35 3.70 -18.87
N THR A 52 -2.64 3.11 -17.91
CA THR A 52 -1.20 2.84 -18.04
C THR A 52 -0.89 1.54 -18.78
N ARG A 53 0.34 1.47 -19.32
CA ARG A 53 0.84 0.29 -20.02
C ARG A 53 1.15 -0.82 -19.04
N GLY A 54 0.63 -2.01 -19.30
CA GLY A 54 0.88 -3.25 -18.56
C GLY A 54 -0.31 -4.20 -18.66
N LYS A 55 -0.16 -5.42 -18.12
CA LYS A 55 -1.21 -6.46 -18.21
C LYS A 55 -1.74 -6.91 -16.86
N ILE A 56 -1.02 -6.65 -15.76
CA ILE A 56 -1.39 -7.04 -14.41
C ILE A 56 -1.24 -5.88 -13.44
N THR A 57 -2.02 -5.87 -12.36
CA THR A 57 -1.90 -4.87 -11.29
C THR A 57 -0.70 -5.18 -10.39
N PRO A 58 -0.18 -4.21 -9.62
CA PRO A 58 0.91 -4.45 -8.68
C PRO A 58 0.64 -5.61 -7.70
N GLY A 59 -0.57 -5.69 -7.12
CA GLY A 59 -0.93 -6.79 -6.23
C GLY A 59 -0.93 -8.18 -6.89
N ARG A 60 -1.32 -8.28 -8.17
CA ARG A 60 -1.23 -9.54 -8.93
C ARG A 60 0.22 -9.95 -9.18
N SER A 61 1.07 -8.96 -9.45
CA SER A 61 2.51 -9.18 -9.62
C SER A 61 3.18 -9.59 -8.31
N PHE A 62 2.83 -8.95 -7.20
CA PHE A 62 3.38 -9.24 -5.88
C PHE A 62 3.07 -10.67 -5.46
N ALA A 63 1.81 -11.08 -5.59
CA ALA A 63 1.39 -12.45 -5.35
C ALA A 63 2.18 -13.44 -6.23
N ALA A 64 2.18 -13.25 -7.55
CA ALA A 64 2.89 -14.15 -8.48
C ALA A 64 4.41 -14.22 -8.21
N GLY A 65 5.04 -13.11 -7.81
CA GLY A 65 6.46 -13.07 -7.48
C GLY A 65 6.82 -13.80 -6.19
N THR A 66 5.90 -13.95 -5.24
CA THR A 66 6.20 -14.31 -3.84
C THR A 66 5.76 -15.75 -3.48
N LEU A 67 4.82 -16.35 -4.22
CA LEU A 67 4.18 -17.64 -3.86
C LEU A 67 5.14 -18.81 -3.55
N THR A 68 6.10 -19.11 -4.43
CA THR A 68 7.05 -20.23 -4.22
C THR A 68 8.11 -19.91 -3.17
N ALA A 69 8.48 -18.65 -3.03
CA ALA A 69 9.49 -18.21 -2.08
C ALA A 69 8.95 -18.22 -0.64
N MET A 70 7.64 -18.05 -0.43
CA MET A 70 7.02 -18.12 0.89
C MET A 70 6.97 -19.52 1.48
N ILE A 71 6.19 -20.45 0.89
CA ILE A 71 6.02 -21.76 1.50
C ILE A 71 7.19 -22.67 1.12
N PRO A 72 7.34 -23.19 -0.12
CA PRO A 72 8.48 -24.07 -0.42
C PRO A 72 9.85 -23.47 -0.08
N GLY A 73 10.02 -22.17 -0.31
CA GLY A 73 11.26 -21.45 -0.03
C GLY A 73 11.52 -21.22 1.46
N ALA A 74 10.77 -20.31 2.08
CA ALA A 74 11.04 -19.88 3.46
C ALA A 74 10.79 -20.99 4.49
N PHE A 75 9.78 -21.84 4.30
CA PHE A 75 9.54 -22.97 5.21
C PHE A 75 10.72 -23.95 5.20
N LEU A 76 11.09 -24.50 4.04
CA LEU A 76 12.19 -25.46 3.94
C LEU A 76 13.54 -24.80 4.19
N GLY A 77 13.73 -23.57 3.74
CA GLY A 77 14.91 -22.77 4.04
C GLY A 77 15.11 -22.59 5.54
N THR A 78 14.07 -22.24 6.29
CA THR A 78 14.16 -22.11 7.74
C THR A 78 14.38 -23.46 8.40
N LEU A 79 13.67 -24.51 7.97
CA LEU A 79 13.87 -25.86 8.49
C LEU A 79 15.34 -26.31 8.36
N LEU A 80 15.92 -26.18 7.16
CA LEU A 80 17.31 -26.55 6.93
C LEU A 80 18.27 -25.63 7.70
N ALA A 81 18.02 -24.33 7.74
CA ALA A 81 18.86 -23.40 8.49
C ALA A 81 18.90 -23.76 9.99
N VAL A 82 17.76 -24.11 10.58
CA VAL A 82 17.65 -24.50 11.99
C VAL A 82 18.34 -25.85 12.25
N LEU A 83 18.20 -26.81 11.33
CA LEU A 83 18.92 -28.08 11.44
C LEU A 83 20.45 -27.89 11.41
N ILE A 84 20.95 -26.91 10.66
CA ILE A 84 22.39 -26.65 10.52
C ILE A 84 22.92 -25.83 11.70
N ALA A 85 22.26 -24.72 12.01
CA ALA A 85 22.79 -23.67 12.88
C ALA A 85 22.01 -23.45 14.18
N GLY A 86 20.99 -24.27 14.44
CA GLY A 86 20.11 -24.12 15.60
C GLY A 86 19.02 -23.06 15.41
N PRO A 87 18.04 -22.99 16.34
CA PRO A 87 16.88 -22.11 16.24
C PRO A 87 17.23 -20.60 16.22
N GLY A 88 18.38 -20.22 16.77
CA GLY A 88 18.86 -18.83 16.84
C GLY A 88 19.18 -18.21 15.48
N VAL A 89 19.38 -19.03 14.44
CA VAL A 89 19.61 -18.56 13.05
C VAL A 89 18.47 -17.69 12.53
N VAL A 90 17.26 -17.83 13.09
CA VAL A 90 16.08 -17.05 12.68
C VAL A 90 16.24 -15.55 12.97
N VAL A 91 16.95 -15.17 14.03
CA VAL A 91 17.26 -13.76 14.31
C VAL A 91 18.12 -13.19 13.19
N TRP A 92 19.13 -13.94 12.75
CA TRP A 92 19.96 -13.56 11.60
C TRP A 92 19.16 -13.53 10.29
N ILE A 93 18.22 -14.45 10.09
CA ILE A 93 17.30 -14.41 8.94
C ILE A 93 16.56 -13.07 8.91
N TRP A 94 16.02 -12.58 10.03
CA TRP A 94 15.31 -11.30 10.07
C TRP A 94 16.24 -10.12 9.79
N ILE A 95 17.40 -10.08 10.44
CA ILE A 95 18.39 -9.01 10.26
C ILE A 95 18.81 -8.93 8.79
N VAL A 96 19.23 -10.05 8.20
CA VAL A 96 19.75 -10.02 6.84
C VAL A 96 18.63 -9.80 5.81
N SER A 97 17.45 -10.40 6.00
CA SER A 97 16.28 -10.16 5.13
C SER A 97 15.88 -8.68 5.08
N PHE A 98 15.99 -7.97 6.20
CA PHE A 98 15.77 -6.53 6.25
C PHE A 98 16.77 -5.74 5.39
N PHE A 99 18.06 -6.10 5.44
CA PHE A 99 19.08 -5.40 4.66
C PHE A 99 19.08 -5.76 3.17
N ILE A 100 18.74 -7.01 2.80
CA ILE A 100 18.74 -7.46 1.40
C ILE A 100 17.44 -7.13 0.66
N SER A 101 16.35 -6.77 1.36
CA SER A 101 15.06 -6.32 0.80
C SER A 101 15.17 -5.36 -0.40
N PRO A 102 16.04 -4.33 -0.38
CA PRO A 102 16.17 -3.40 -1.50
C PRO A 102 16.68 -4.02 -2.81
N ILE A 103 17.26 -5.22 -2.80
CA ILE A 103 17.64 -5.93 -4.04
C ILE A 103 16.39 -6.15 -4.91
N HIS A 104 15.28 -6.58 -4.32
CA HIS A 104 14.02 -6.79 -5.05
C HIS A 104 13.47 -5.47 -5.61
N PHE A 105 13.60 -4.37 -4.86
CA PHE A 105 13.24 -3.04 -5.32
C PHE A 105 14.05 -2.65 -6.57
N VAL A 106 15.37 -2.79 -6.52
CA VAL A 106 16.26 -2.37 -7.61
C VAL A 106 16.06 -3.22 -8.87
N LEU A 107 16.06 -4.56 -8.73
CA LEU A 107 15.90 -5.45 -9.87
C LEU A 107 14.55 -5.24 -10.56
N SER A 108 13.48 -5.08 -9.79
CA SER A 108 12.12 -4.89 -10.33
C SER A 108 11.95 -3.51 -10.97
N THR A 109 12.51 -2.45 -10.37
CA THR A 109 12.53 -1.11 -10.95
C THR A 109 13.27 -1.10 -12.29
N ALA A 110 14.45 -1.72 -12.33
CA ALA A 110 15.27 -1.79 -13.53
C ALA A 110 14.62 -2.63 -14.64
N ALA A 111 14.07 -3.81 -14.31
CA ALA A 111 13.36 -4.65 -15.28
C ALA A 111 12.13 -3.96 -15.86
N HIS A 112 11.38 -3.22 -15.04
CA HIS A 112 10.23 -2.43 -15.50
C HIS A 112 10.67 -1.25 -16.37
N ARG A 113 11.70 -0.49 -15.96
CA ARG A 113 12.25 0.61 -16.76
C ARG A 113 12.72 0.14 -18.14
N SER A 114 13.27 -1.06 -18.23
CA SER A 114 13.86 -1.61 -19.45
C SER A 114 12.92 -2.51 -20.28
N ARG A 115 11.63 -2.52 -19.94
CA ARG A 115 10.65 -3.37 -20.63
C ARG A 115 10.40 -2.94 -22.09
N LYS A 116 10.26 -3.93 -22.96
CA LYS A 116 10.02 -3.75 -24.41
C LYS A 116 8.61 -4.18 -24.80
N ARG A 117 8.16 -3.71 -25.97
CA ARG A 117 6.91 -4.16 -26.59
C ARG A 117 7.20 -5.39 -27.45
N THR A 118 6.49 -6.46 -27.16
CA THR A 118 6.47 -7.67 -28.01
C THR A 118 5.55 -7.47 -29.21
N SER A 119 5.71 -8.31 -30.23
CA SER A 119 4.89 -8.31 -31.45
C SER A 119 3.39 -8.49 -31.20
N SER A 120 3.00 -9.12 -30.09
CA SER A 120 1.59 -9.27 -29.65
C SER A 120 1.03 -8.02 -28.95
N GLY A 121 1.77 -6.91 -28.96
CA GLY A 121 1.42 -5.68 -28.25
C GLY A 121 1.61 -5.76 -26.73
N SER A 122 2.14 -6.88 -26.21
CA SER A 122 2.38 -7.07 -24.77
C SER A 122 3.70 -6.48 -24.31
N VAL A 123 3.81 -6.13 -23.03
CA VAL A 123 5.01 -5.52 -22.47
C VAL A 123 5.75 -6.57 -21.64
N SER A 124 7.04 -6.72 -21.89
CA SER A 124 7.89 -7.71 -21.22
C SER A 124 9.27 -7.13 -20.90
N GLY A 125 9.84 -7.54 -19.76
CA GLY A 125 11.20 -7.20 -19.38
C GLY A 125 11.74 -8.26 -18.41
N SER A 126 13.06 -8.31 -18.28
CA SER A 126 13.79 -9.25 -17.43
C SER A 126 15.05 -8.58 -16.88
N VAL A 127 15.71 -9.22 -15.91
CA VAL A 127 17.01 -8.74 -15.40
C VAL A 127 18.07 -8.70 -16.52
N PRO A 128 18.22 -9.74 -17.36
CA PRO A 128 19.10 -9.67 -18.54
C PRO A 128 18.80 -8.50 -19.48
N ASP A 129 17.53 -8.18 -19.74
CA ASP A 129 17.16 -7.04 -20.59
C ASP A 129 17.60 -5.71 -19.97
N ALA A 130 17.38 -5.55 -18.67
CA ALA A 130 17.79 -4.37 -17.92
C ALA A 130 19.32 -4.23 -17.87
N VAL A 131 20.03 -5.31 -17.58
CA VAL A 131 21.50 -5.34 -17.61
C VAL A 131 22.00 -4.93 -18.99
N ARG A 132 21.45 -5.50 -20.07
CA ARG A 132 21.87 -5.17 -21.44
C ARG A 132 21.67 -3.70 -21.76
N GLN A 133 20.51 -3.14 -21.41
CA GLN A 133 20.15 -1.78 -21.80
C GLN A 133 20.87 -0.73 -20.94
N LEU A 134 20.97 -0.96 -19.63
CA LEU A 134 21.56 0.00 -18.69
C LEU A 134 23.09 -0.04 -18.69
N THR A 135 23.70 -1.20 -18.91
CA THR A 135 25.18 -1.34 -18.93
C THR A 135 25.77 -1.30 -20.34
N ARG A 136 24.94 -1.47 -21.37
CA ARG A 136 25.35 -1.69 -22.78
C ARG A 136 26.19 -2.96 -22.99
N SER A 137 26.33 -3.83 -21.99
CA SER A 137 27.07 -5.10 -22.12
C SER A 137 26.16 -6.26 -22.50
N ARG A 138 26.43 -6.86 -23.66
CA ARG A 138 25.73 -8.09 -24.11
C ARG A 138 26.16 -9.31 -23.30
N TRP A 139 27.43 -9.39 -22.91
CA TRP A 139 27.99 -10.53 -22.18
C TRP A 139 27.40 -10.67 -20.78
N LEU A 140 27.28 -9.56 -20.04
CA LEU A 140 26.67 -9.58 -18.69
C LEU A 140 25.19 -9.99 -18.73
N SER A 141 24.48 -9.59 -19.79
CA SER A 141 23.09 -10.00 -20.03
C SER A 141 22.99 -11.51 -20.31
N ILE A 142 23.87 -12.04 -21.16
CA ILE A 142 23.92 -13.47 -21.46
C ILE A 142 24.24 -14.27 -20.19
N LEU A 143 25.23 -13.84 -19.42
CA LEU A 143 25.64 -14.49 -18.18
C LEU A 143 24.48 -14.55 -17.16
N SER A 144 23.79 -13.43 -16.94
CA SER A 144 22.64 -13.38 -16.03
C SER A 144 21.51 -14.34 -16.45
N ALA A 145 21.22 -14.44 -17.75
CA ALA A 145 20.21 -15.37 -18.24
C ALA A 145 20.65 -16.84 -18.10
N LEU A 146 21.91 -17.15 -18.42
CA LEU A 146 22.47 -18.50 -18.29
C LEU A 146 22.48 -18.97 -16.83
N PHE A 147 22.75 -18.09 -15.88
CA PHE A 147 22.70 -18.42 -14.44
C PHE A 147 21.27 -18.58 -13.92
N PHE A 148 20.28 -17.91 -14.52
CA PHE A 148 18.88 -18.06 -14.14
C PHE A 148 18.24 -19.37 -14.63
N ILE A 149 18.60 -19.86 -15.83
CA ILE A 149 17.93 -21.00 -16.46
C ILE A 149 17.98 -22.28 -15.59
N PRO A 150 19.13 -22.72 -15.06
CA PRO A 150 19.18 -23.88 -14.17
C PRO A 150 18.32 -23.67 -12.92
N ALA A 151 18.34 -22.47 -12.33
CA ALA A 151 17.51 -22.16 -11.17
C ALA A 151 16.03 -22.34 -11.48
N ALA A 152 15.57 -21.91 -12.67
CA ALA A 152 14.19 -22.13 -13.08
C ALA A 152 13.85 -23.61 -13.27
N LEU A 153 14.76 -24.43 -13.82
CA LEU A 153 14.50 -25.87 -14.01
C LEU A 153 14.50 -26.65 -12.69
N PHE A 154 15.40 -26.33 -11.76
CA PHE A 154 15.43 -27.00 -10.46
C PHE A 154 14.37 -26.44 -9.50
N ALA A 155 14.39 -25.14 -9.22
CA ALA A 155 13.48 -24.51 -8.26
C ALA A 155 12.04 -24.41 -8.77
N GLY A 156 11.87 -24.19 -10.08
CA GLY A 156 10.56 -23.99 -10.70
C GLY A 156 9.89 -25.28 -11.19
N ALA A 157 10.65 -26.30 -11.58
CA ALA A 157 10.09 -27.56 -12.09
C ALA A 157 10.34 -28.74 -11.16
N ALA A 158 11.57 -29.03 -10.74
CA ALA A 158 11.87 -30.22 -9.93
C ALA A 158 11.37 -30.10 -8.48
N LEU A 159 11.77 -29.05 -7.75
CA LEU A 159 11.45 -28.88 -6.32
C LEU A 159 9.93 -28.92 -6.03
N PRO A 160 9.06 -28.26 -6.82
CA PRO A 160 7.62 -28.31 -6.58
C PRO A 160 7.04 -29.72 -6.69
N VAL A 161 7.52 -30.54 -7.64
CA VAL A 161 7.08 -31.95 -7.77
C VAL A 161 7.47 -32.75 -6.53
N LEU A 162 8.67 -32.52 -5.99
CA LEU A 162 9.10 -33.14 -4.73
C LEU A 162 8.16 -32.78 -3.57
N PHE A 163 7.86 -31.49 -3.42
CA PHE A 163 6.96 -30.98 -2.37
C PHE A 163 5.57 -31.56 -2.48
N LEU A 164 5.01 -31.56 -3.70
CA LEU A 164 3.66 -32.06 -3.95
C LEU A 164 3.58 -33.57 -3.68
N SER A 165 4.56 -34.33 -4.15
CA SER A 165 4.60 -35.79 -3.99
C SER A 165 4.83 -36.21 -2.54
N GLY A 166 5.79 -35.57 -1.85
CA GLY A 166 6.06 -35.82 -0.43
C GLY A 166 4.89 -35.41 0.47
N GLY A 167 4.29 -34.25 0.20
CA GLY A 167 3.13 -33.75 0.94
C GLY A 167 1.89 -34.62 0.81
N LEU A 168 1.55 -35.05 -0.41
CA LEU A 168 0.39 -35.93 -0.64
C LEU A 168 0.64 -37.31 -0.01
N SER A 169 1.83 -37.88 -0.19
CA SER A 169 2.18 -39.19 0.37
C SER A 169 2.20 -39.19 1.90
N GLY A 170 2.60 -38.08 2.54
CA GLY A 170 2.55 -37.92 3.99
C GLY A 170 1.12 -37.76 4.51
N ALA A 171 0.30 -36.94 3.84
CA ALA A 171 -1.05 -36.62 4.29
C ALA A 171 -2.06 -37.77 4.14
N PHE A 172 -1.95 -38.57 3.08
CA PHE A 172 -2.91 -39.64 2.79
C PHE A 172 -2.53 -41.00 3.38
N ALA A 173 -1.31 -41.15 3.92
CA ALA A 173 -0.94 -42.32 4.74
C ALA A 173 -1.71 -42.40 6.07
N PHE A 174 -2.59 -41.43 6.36
CA PHE A 174 -3.30 -41.24 7.62
C PHE A 174 -4.70 -41.91 7.71
N ARG A 175 -5.37 -42.29 6.60
CA ARG A 175 -6.74 -42.83 6.71
C ARG A 175 -6.76 -44.33 7.10
N PRO A 176 -7.48 -44.74 8.17
CA PRO A 176 -7.84 -46.14 8.38
C PRO A 176 -8.71 -46.61 7.20
N GLY A 177 -8.27 -47.67 6.49
CA GLY A 177 -8.84 -48.05 5.18
C GLY A 177 -8.29 -47.25 3.99
N GLY A 178 -7.08 -46.71 4.12
CA GLY A 178 -6.44 -45.78 3.18
C GLY A 178 -6.59 -46.16 1.71
N VAL A 179 -6.79 -45.15 0.87
CA VAL A 179 -6.84 -45.29 -0.60
C VAL A 179 -5.47 -45.84 -1.03
N SER A 180 -5.40 -47.15 -1.31
CA SER A 180 -4.17 -47.84 -1.70
C SER A 180 -3.62 -47.38 -3.07
N ASN A 181 -4.41 -46.58 -3.80
CA ASN A 181 -4.14 -46.14 -5.17
C ASN A 181 -3.97 -44.61 -5.26
N LEU A 182 -3.16 -44.01 -4.39
CA LEU A 182 -2.74 -42.64 -4.62
C LEU A 182 -1.93 -42.57 -5.93
N PRO A 183 -2.12 -41.51 -6.75
CA PRO A 183 -1.29 -41.32 -7.93
C PRO A 183 0.18 -41.20 -7.49
N GLY A 184 1.06 -42.02 -8.08
CA GLY A 184 2.49 -41.90 -7.84
C GLY A 184 3.05 -40.54 -8.30
N PRO A 185 4.25 -40.16 -7.83
CA PRO A 185 4.99 -38.97 -8.28
C PRO A 185 4.86 -38.63 -9.78
N THR A 186 4.97 -39.61 -10.68
CA THR A 186 4.79 -39.38 -12.13
C THR A 186 3.39 -38.87 -12.48
N ALA A 187 2.35 -39.49 -11.93
CA ALA A 187 0.98 -39.10 -12.21
C ALA A 187 0.68 -37.70 -11.67
N ILE A 188 1.19 -37.36 -10.48
CA ILE A 188 1.12 -36.00 -9.92
C ILE A 188 1.82 -35.01 -10.86
N ALA A 189 3.04 -35.32 -11.30
CA ALA A 189 3.81 -34.47 -12.20
C ALA A 189 3.09 -34.23 -13.54
N ILE A 190 2.47 -35.25 -14.12
CA ILE A 190 1.68 -35.13 -15.36
C ILE A 190 0.46 -34.23 -15.14
N LEU A 191 -0.31 -34.45 -14.07
CA LEU A 191 -1.49 -33.62 -13.76
C LEU A 191 -1.11 -32.15 -13.55
N VAL A 192 -0.02 -31.91 -12.83
CA VAL A 192 0.55 -30.57 -12.63
C VAL A 192 0.96 -29.97 -13.97
N ALA A 193 1.72 -30.68 -14.80
CA ALA A 193 2.14 -30.20 -16.11
C ALA A 193 0.95 -29.82 -17.00
N LEU A 194 -0.10 -30.66 -17.06
CA LEU A 194 -1.32 -30.37 -17.84
C LEU A 194 -2.05 -29.13 -17.33
N GLY A 195 -2.24 -29.00 -16.01
CA GLY A 195 -2.87 -27.82 -15.40
C GLY A 195 -2.07 -26.54 -15.67
N LEU A 196 -0.74 -26.62 -15.60
CA LEU A 196 0.14 -25.49 -15.87
C LEU A 196 0.12 -25.07 -17.33
N VAL A 197 0.06 -26.00 -18.30
CA VAL A 197 -0.10 -25.66 -19.72
C VAL A 197 -1.36 -24.83 -19.92
N TRP A 198 -2.46 -25.20 -19.28
CA TRP A 198 -3.69 -24.41 -19.34
C TRP A 198 -3.54 -23.02 -18.70
N ILE A 199 -2.92 -22.91 -17.52
CA ILE A 199 -2.72 -21.60 -16.87
C ILE A 199 -1.80 -20.70 -17.71
N THR A 200 -0.68 -21.25 -18.20
CA THR A 200 0.34 -20.52 -18.96
C THR A 200 -0.13 -20.12 -20.36
N ALA A 201 -1.03 -20.89 -20.99
CA ALA A 201 -1.68 -20.51 -22.25
C ALA A 201 -2.48 -19.20 -22.16
N GLY A 202 -3.02 -18.88 -20.98
CA GLY A 202 -3.68 -17.59 -20.71
C GLY A 202 -2.72 -16.41 -20.53
N GLY A 203 -1.42 -16.65 -20.55
CA GLY A 203 -0.35 -15.68 -20.34
C GLY A 203 -0.41 -14.99 -18.97
N ILE A 204 0.30 -13.87 -18.86
CA ILE A 204 0.51 -13.18 -17.58
C ILE A 204 -0.78 -12.69 -16.90
N ARG A 205 -1.85 -12.43 -17.65
CA ARG A 205 -3.15 -12.03 -17.08
C ARG A 205 -3.76 -13.14 -16.25
N ARG A 206 -3.75 -14.38 -16.78
CA ARG A 206 -4.28 -15.57 -16.12
C ARG A 206 -3.38 -15.97 -14.94
N ILE A 207 -2.06 -16.00 -15.15
CA ILE A 207 -1.06 -16.24 -14.10
C ILE A 207 -1.27 -15.29 -12.91
N GLY A 208 -1.34 -13.98 -13.17
CA GLY A 208 -1.52 -12.98 -12.12
C GLY A 208 -2.88 -13.06 -11.41
N LEU A 209 -3.95 -13.47 -12.11
CA LEU A 209 -5.28 -13.67 -11.51
C LEU A 209 -5.27 -14.83 -10.51
N TYR A 210 -4.80 -16.00 -10.94
CA TYR A 210 -4.72 -17.18 -10.06
C TYR A 210 -3.74 -16.98 -8.92
N SER A 211 -2.60 -16.34 -9.19
CA SER A 211 -1.62 -16.05 -8.16
C SER A 211 -2.20 -15.16 -7.06
N LYS A 212 -2.96 -14.11 -7.42
CA LYS A 212 -3.62 -13.24 -6.44
C LYS A 212 -4.56 -14.03 -5.52
N PHE A 213 -5.44 -14.84 -6.10
CA PHE A 213 -6.45 -15.59 -5.34
C PHE A 213 -5.80 -16.60 -4.39
N THR A 214 -4.87 -17.40 -4.92
CA THR A 214 -4.17 -18.44 -4.15
C THR A 214 -3.22 -17.86 -3.10
N PHE A 215 -2.61 -16.70 -3.35
CA PHE A 215 -1.79 -16.01 -2.37
C PHE A 215 -2.61 -15.57 -1.16
N TYR A 216 -3.71 -14.84 -1.36
CA TYR A 216 -4.53 -14.39 -0.22
C TYR A 216 -5.21 -15.56 0.50
N GLY A 217 -5.73 -16.54 -0.25
CA GLY A 217 -6.30 -17.75 0.33
C GLY A 217 -5.25 -18.54 1.12
N GLY A 218 -4.06 -18.71 0.57
CA GLY A 218 -2.95 -19.42 1.22
C GLY A 218 -2.45 -18.70 2.47
N VAL A 219 -2.24 -17.38 2.42
CA VAL A 219 -1.88 -16.57 3.59
C VAL A 219 -2.96 -16.66 4.67
N LEU A 220 -4.24 -16.58 4.31
CA LEU A 220 -5.33 -16.74 5.27
C LEU A 220 -5.33 -18.13 5.92
N LEU A 221 -5.17 -19.18 5.12
CA LEU A 221 -5.10 -20.56 5.62
C LEU A 221 -3.87 -20.77 6.52
N LEU A 222 -2.72 -20.16 6.19
CA LEU A 222 -1.53 -20.15 7.04
C LEU A 222 -1.80 -19.45 8.39
N LEU A 223 -2.45 -18.28 8.36
CA LEU A 223 -2.79 -17.54 9.59
C LEU A 223 -3.78 -18.32 10.47
N ILE A 224 -4.81 -18.93 9.88
CA ILE A 224 -5.76 -19.77 10.63
C ILE A 224 -5.06 -21.02 11.14
N SER A 225 -4.21 -21.65 10.33
CA SER A 225 -3.37 -22.77 10.75
C SER A 225 -2.55 -22.41 11.99
N PHE A 226 -1.89 -21.25 11.98
CA PHE A 226 -1.15 -20.74 13.13
C PHE A 226 -2.03 -20.54 14.36
N LEU A 227 -3.18 -19.90 14.21
CA LEU A 227 -4.10 -19.62 15.32
C LEU A 227 -4.68 -20.88 15.95
N LEU A 228 -4.82 -21.96 15.18
CA LEU A 228 -5.35 -23.25 15.64
C LEU A 228 -4.26 -24.24 16.06
N GLY A 229 -2.99 -23.93 15.83
CA GLY A 229 -1.87 -24.80 16.18
C GLY A 229 -1.65 -24.84 17.70
N PRO A 230 -0.96 -25.87 18.22
CA PRO A 230 -0.47 -25.85 19.60
C PRO A 230 0.48 -24.67 19.70
N LEU A 231 0.08 -23.61 20.38
CA LEU A 231 1.00 -22.55 20.76
C LEU A 231 1.95 -23.20 21.78
N PRO A 232 3.24 -23.40 21.47
CA PRO A 232 4.21 -23.60 22.54
C PRO A 232 4.07 -22.43 23.51
N GLU A 233 4.46 -22.59 24.78
CA GLU A 233 4.64 -21.41 25.63
C GLU A 233 5.60 -20.48 24.89
N ILE A 234 5.08 -19.39 24.30
CA ILE A 234 5.84 -18.51 23.40
C ILE A 234 7.10 -18.00 24.11
N GLY A 235 7.06 -17.92 25.44
CA GLY A 235 8.21 -17.67 26.31
C GLY A 235 9.34 -18.71 26.14
N LEU A 236 9.04 -20.00 26.24
CA LEU A 236 10.04 -21.07 26.08
C LEU A 236 10.69 -21.05 24.69
N LEU A 237 9.90 -20.82 23.64
CA LEU A 237 10.43 -20.71 22.27
C LEU A 237 11.36 -19.49 22.13
N TRP A 238 11.01 -18.36 22.73
CA TRP A 238 11.84 -17.17 22.70
C TRP A 238 13.18 -17.38 23.43
N ASP A 239 13.15 -18.04 24.59
CA ASP A 239 14.36 -18.36 25.36
C ASP A 239 15.29 -19.29 24.56
N ASP A 240 14.74 -20.31 23.89
CA ASP A 240 15.51 -21.20 23.01
C ASP A 240 16.15 -20.47 21.83
N ILE A 241 15.39 -19.58 21.16
CA ILE A 241 15.89 -18.76 20.05
C ILE A 241 17.03 -17.88 20.55
N TRP A 242 16.84 -17.20 21.69
CA TRP A 242 17.81 -16.24 22.20
C TRP A 242 19.09 -16.91 22.67
N LYS A 243 18.99 -18.03 23.41
CA LYS A 243 20.14 -18.85 23.82
C LYS A 243 20.93 -19.33 22.61
N SER A 244 20.25 -19.94 21.63
CA SER A 244 20.88 -20.39 20.39
C SER A 244 21.49 -19.25 19.58
N PHE A 245 20.92 -18.05 19.63
CA PHE A 245 21.46 -16.88 18.95
C PHE A 245 22.77 -16.41 19.59
N GLN A 246 22.88 -16.45 20.92
CA GLN A 246 24.13 -16.16 21.63
C GLN A 246 25.23 -17.16 21.24
N ASP A 247 24.88 -18.44 21.14
CA ASP A 247 25.81 -19.52 20.76
C ASP A 247 26.16 -19.52 19.25
N SER A 248 25.43 -18.75 18.43
CA SER A 248 25.66 -18.71 16.97
C SER A 248 27.03 -18.14 16.59
N ALA A 249 27.65 -17.37 17.48
CA ALA A 249 29.00 -16.84 17.31
C ALA A 249 30.06 -17.96 17.28
N ASP A 250 29.89 -18.98 18.12
CA ASP A 250 30.80 -20.12 18.22
C ASP A 250 30.63 -21.12 17.05
N SER A 251 29.52 -21.01 16.32
CA SER A 251 29.15 -21.83 15.16
C SER A 251 29.01 -21.03 13.86
N LEU A 252 29.83 -19.98 13.70
CA LEU A 252 29.73 -19.03 12.59
C LEU A 252 29.67 -19.69 11.18
N PRO A 253 30.48 -20.71 10.83
CA PRO A 253 30.39 -21.36 9.52
C PRO A 253 29.02 -22.03 9.26
N ALA A 254 28.47 -22.69 10.27
CA ALA A 254 27.15 -23.32 10.19
C ALA A 254 26.05 -22.27 10.05
N THR A 255 26.14 -21.18 10.82
CA THR A 255 25.23 -20.03 10.73
C THR A 255 25.25 -19.41 9.32
N ILE A 256 26.43 -19.17 8.74
CA ILE A 256 26.58 -18.65 7.38
C ILE A 256 25.97 -19.62 6.35
N LEU A 257 26.24 -20.92 6.48
CA LEU A 257 25.70 -21.93 5.57
C LEU A 257 24.18 -21.99 5.64
N GLY A 258 23.61 -22.04 6.85
CA GLY A 258 22.16 -22.04 7.08
C GLY A 258 21.48 -20.79 6.51
N LEU A 259 22.05 -19.61 6.76
CA LEU A 259 21.56 -18.34 6.19
C LEU A 259 21.61 -18.34 4.66
N THR A 260 22.69 -18.85 4.09
CA THR A 260 22.83 -18.89 2.63
C THR A 260 21.82 -19.83 1.98
N ILE A 261 21.59 -21.00 2.57
CA ILE A 261 20.56 -21.95 2.10
C ILE A 261 19.18 -21.31 2.19
N TYR A 262 18.86 -20.64 3.29
CA TYR A 262 17.61 -19.90 3.44
C TYR A 262 17.44 -18.86 2.33
N MET A 263 18.44 -17.99 2.12
CA MET A 263 18.38 -16.94 1.09
C MET A 263 18.26 -17.48 -0.34
N ALA A 264 18.94 -18.60 -0.61
CA ALA A 264 18.84 -19.28 -1.90
C ALA A 264 17.42 -19.80 -2.11
N LEU A 265 16.85 -20.53 -1.14
CA LEU A 265 15.51 -21.11 -1.25
C LEU A 265 14.37 -20.08 -1.22
N THR A 266 14.54 -18.93 -0.58
CA THR A 266 13.64 -17.77 -0.74
C THR A 266 13.85 -17.01 -2.05
N GLU A 267 14.73 -17.52 -2.92
CA GLU A 267 14.96 -17.01 -4.27
C GLU A 267 15.48 -15.57 -4.29
N THR A 268 16.11 -15.16 -3.20
CA THR A 268 16.52 -13.78 -2.95
C THR A 268 17.46 -13.31 -4.04
N GLY A 269 17.09 -12.26 -4.77
CA GLY A 269 17.94 -11.72 -5.83
C GLY A 269 18.06 -12.62 -7.06
N SER A 270 17.30 -13.71 -7.20
CA SER A 270 17.31 -14.55 -8.40
C SER A 270 16.85 -13.82 -9.67
N GLY A 271 16.07 -12.75 -9.53
CA GLY A 271 15.47 -12.01 -10.65
C GLY A 271 14.11 -12.54 -11.13
N LYS A 272 13.57 -13.59 -10.51
CA LYS A 272 12.22 -14.12 -10.83
C LYS A 272 11.14 -13.05 -10.69
N ALA A 273 11.07 -12.40 -9.53
CA ALA A 273 10.06 -11.37 -9.24
C ALA A 273 10.16 -10.17 -10.21
N ALA A 274 11.39 -9.80 -10.61
CA ALA A 274 11.64 -8.68 -11.50
C ALA A 274 11.03 -8.89 -12.90
N ALA A 275 11.11 -10.10 -13.46
CA ALA A 275 10.52 -10.41 -14.76
C ALA A 275 8.98 -10.29 -14.75
N ILE A 276 8.35 -10.69 -13.64
CA ILE A 276 6.89 -10.57 -13.44
C ILE A 276 6.51 -9.10 -13.22
N SER A 277 7.31 -8.37 -12.44
CA SER A 277 7.12 -6.95 -12.14
C SER A 277 7.17 -6.08 -13.40
N ALA A 278 7.97 -6.46 -14.41
CA ALA A 278 7.99 -5.76 -15.70
C ALA A 278 6.62 -5.73 -16.43
N ALA A 279 5.73 -6.70 -16.15
CA ALA A 279 4.37 -6.75 -16.71
C ALA A 279 3.35 -5.87 -15.97
N ILE A 280 3.73 -5.25 -14.85
CA ILE A 280 2.87 -4.37 -14.05
C ILE A 280 2.37 -3.20 -14.90
N ARG A 281 1.07 -2.96 -14.78
CA ARG A 281 0.41 -1.74 -15.20
C ARG A 281 0.70 -0.65 -14.16
N THR A 282 1.61 0.25 -14.50
CA THR A 282 1.99 1.40 -13.69
C THR A 282 2.59 2.49 -14.60
N ASP A 283 2.41 3.73 -14.19
CA ASP A 283 2.96 4.96 -14.75
C ASP A 283 4.43 5.17 -14.40
N HIS A 284 4.89 4.59 -13.29
CA HIS A 284 6.26 4.78 -12.81
C HIS A 284 6.98 3.46 -12.50
N PRO A 285 8.25 3.27 -12.96
CA PRO A 285 9.04 2.08 -12.62
C PRO A 285 9.29 1.89 -11.12
N ALA A 286 9.46 2.97 -10.35
CA ALA A 286 9.66 2.89 -8.92
C ALA A 286 8.47 2.26 -8.17
N LYS A 287 7.23 2.43 -8.66
CA LYS A 287 6.05 1.75 -8.08
C LYS A 287 6.17 0.22 -8.23
N ALA A 288 6.67 -0.25 -9.37
CA ALA A 288 6.93 -1.68 -9.61
C ALA A 288 8.00 -2.22 -8.64
N GLY A 289 9.07 -1.46 -8.41
CA GLY A 289 10.07 -1.77 -7.39
C GLY A 289 9.50 -1.80 -5.96
N LEU A 290 8.82 -0.72 -5.55
CA LEU A 290 8.24 -0.59 -4.22
C LEU A 290 7.22 -1.69 -3.94
N SER A 291 6.49 -2.15 -4.95
CA SER A 291 5.54 -3.26 -4.77
C SER A 291 6.22 -4.59 -4.41
N MET A 292 7.50 -4.79 -4.74
CA MET A 292 8.25 -6.03 -4.44
C MET A 292 9.13 -5.93 -3.20
N GLN A 293 9.32 -4.75 -2.60
CA GLN A 293 10.30 -4.59 -1.51
C GLN A 293 9.89 -5.35 -0.24
N LEU A 294 8.58 -5.52 0.00
CA LEU A 294 8.06 -6.18 1.20
C LEU A 294 8.11 -7.72 1.12
N THR A 295 8.45 -8.29 -0.04
CA THR A 295 8.49 -9.73 -0.28
C THR A 295 9.36 -10.46 0.75
N LEU A 296 10.62 -10.02 0.92
CA LEU A 296 11.58 -10.68 1.83
C LEU A 296 11.20 -10.55 3.31
N LEU A 297 10.53 -9.45 3.70
CA LEU A 297 10.04 -9.27 5.06
C LEU A 297 8.88 -10.22 5.36
N LEU A 298 8.00 -10.44 4.37
CA LEU A 298 6.90 -11.40 4.49
C LEU A 298 7.41 -12.84 4.56
N GLU A 299 8.41 -13.19 3.75
CA GLU A 299 9.06 -14.50 3.79
C GLU A 299 9.77 -14.74 5.12
N ALA A 300 10.49 -13.74 5.64
CA ALA A 300 11.09 -13.80 6.97
C ALA A 300 10.06 -14.05 8.08
N ALA A 301 8.82 -13.56 7.96
CA ALA A 301 7.77 -13.85 8.93
C ALA A 301 7.33 -15.34 8.93
N VAL A 302 7.50 -16.07 7.83
CA VAL A 302 7.19 -17.50 7.74
C VAL A 302 8.13 -18.33 8.64
N SER A 303 9.36 -17.87 8.87
CA SER A 303 10.33 -18.58 9.72
C SER A 303 9.83 -18.84 11.16
N ILE A 304 9.04 -17.92 11.72
CA ILE A 304 8.42 -18.08 13.05
C ILE A 304 7.43 -19.24 13.03
N MET A 305 6.62 -19.35 11.97
CA MET A 305 5.66 -20.44 11.83
C MET A 305 6.38 -21.78 11.73
N THR A 306 7.51 -21.83 11.02
CA THR A 306 8.36 -23.02 10.93
C THR A 306 8.93 -23.43 12.30
N LEU A 307 9.38 -22.47 13.12
CA LEU A 307 9.92 -22.74 14.45
C LEU A 307 8.87 -23.27 15.43
N LEU A 308 7.70 -22.62 15.47
CA LEU A 308 6.59 -23.06 16.32
C LEU A 308 6.17 -24.49 15.98
N PHE A 309 6.16 -24.82 14.69
CA PHE A 309 5.94 -26.18 14.26
C PHE A 309 7.04 -27.13 14.76
N LEU A 310 8.32 -26.78 14.59
CA LEU A 310 9.42 -27.64 15.04
C LEU A 310 9.34 -27.91 16.54
N ALA A 311 9.00 -26.90 17.34
CA ALA A 311 8.76 -27.03 18.77
C ALA A 311 7.57 -27.96 19.07
N SER A 312 6.52 -27.97 18.24
CA SER A 312 5.37 -28.86 18.43
C SER A 312 5.67 -30.34 18.14
N ILE A 313 6.65 -30.63 17.26
CA ILE A 313 6.98 -32.02 16.87
C ILE A 313 8.23 -32.59 17.55
N SER A 314 9.08 -31.74 18.12
CA SER A 314 10.31 -32.17 18.78
C SER A 314 10.01 -33.04 20.00
N GLY A 315 8.85 -32.89 20.64
CA GLY A 315 8.43 -33.66 21.82
C GLY A 315 9.30 -33.41 23.07
N ALA A 316 10.44 -32.73 22.91
CA ALA A 316 11.28 -32.18 23.94
C ALA A 316 10.64 -30.87 24.42
N GLY A 317 10.64 -30.62 25.73
CA GLY A 317 10.15 -29.37 26.31
C GLY A 317 10.85 -28.11 25.76
N HIS A 318 12.02 -28.27 25.13
CA HIS A 318 12.81 -27.21 24.48
C HIS A 318 13.27 -27.65 23.07
N LEU A 319 13.08 -26.76 22.09
CA LEU A 319 13.54 -26.92 20.70
C LEU A 319 15.07 -26.91 20.59
N TYR A 320 15.74 -26.12 21.44
CA TYR A 320 17.20 -26.07 21.51
C TYR A 320 17.80 -27.40 21.97
N ASP A 321 17.18 -28.05 22.94
CA ASP A 321 17.62 -29.36 23.44
C ASP A 321 17.41 -30.44 22.37
N TRP A 322 16.31 -30.39 21.62
CA TRP A 322 16.13 -31.28 20.47
C TRP A 322 17.21 -31.10 19.40
N TYR A 323 17.59 -29.85 19.07
CA TYR A 323 18.67 -29.56 18.13
C TYR A 323 20.02 -30.14 18.60
N THR A 324 20.38 -29.92 19.87
CA THR A 324 21.67 -30.37 20.42
C THR A 324 21.74 -31.89 20.60
N THR A 325 20.65 -32.54 21.02
CA THR A 325 20.59 -33.99 21.25
C THR A 325 20.40 -34.83 20.00
N SER A 326 19.80 -34.27 18.95
CA SER A 326 19.59 -34.98 17.67
C SER A 326 20.87 -35.15 16.86
N GLY A 327 22.00 -34.57 17.28
CA GLY A 327 23.25 -34.58 16.52
C GLY A 327 23.11 -33.90 15.16
N ALA A 328 22.11 -33.02 14.99
CA ALA A 328 21.75 -32.42 13.71
C ALA A 328 22.81 -31.44 13.16
N ALA A 329 23.86 -31.13 13.92
CA ALA A 329 24.97 -30.29 13.48
C ALA A 329 25.74 -30.94 12.31
N ARG A 330 25.29 -30.65 11.08
CA ARG A 330 25.95 -31.11 9.84
C ARG A 330 27.00 -30.08 9.43
N SER A 331 28.25 -30.52 9.33
CA SER A 331 29.39 -29.64 9.00
C SER A 331 29.65 -29.47 7.49
N GLY A 332 29.02 -30.27 6.63
CA GLY A 332 29.21 -30.25 5.17
C GLY A 332 27.98 -29.84 4.36
N PHE A 333 28.18 -29.11 3.26
CA PHE A 333 27.15 -28.70 2.30
C PHE A 333 26.37 -29.90 1.75
N PHE A 334 27.03 -30.91 1.17
CA PHE A 334 26.32 -32.07 0.62
C PHE A 334 25.81 -33.04 1.70
N GLN A 335 26.43 -33.03 2.88
CA GLN A 335 25.97 -33.82 4.03
C GLN A 335 24.61 -33.35 4.53
N ILE A 336 24.22 -32.10 4.25
CA ILE A 336 22.86 -31.63 4.54
C ILE A 336 21.84 -32.35 3.65
N PHE A 337 22.15 -32.63 2.38
CA PHE A 337 21.17 -33.20 1.43
C PHE A 337 21.17 -34.73 1.46
N GLU A 338 20.81 -35.33 2.59
CA GLU A 338 20.67 -36.78 2.70
C GLU A 338 19.24 -37.26 2.42
N PRO A 339 19.04 -38.52 1.95
CA PRO A 339 17.71 -39.11 1.79
C PRO A 339 16.87 -39.07 3.07
N SER A 340 17.51 -39.17 4.25
CA SER A 340 16.86 -39.06 5.57
C SER A 340 16.11 -37.75 5.79
N LEU A 341 16.51 -36.65 5.13
CA LEU A 341 15.76 -35.40 5.15
C LEU A 341 14.38 -35.53 4.48
N PHE A 342 14.27 -36.39 3.47
CA PHE A 342 12.98 -36.63 2.83
C PHE A 342 12.01 -37.29 3.79
N ASP A 343 12.49 -38.19 4.66
CA ASP A 343 11.68 -38.79 5.71
C ASP A 343 11.25 -37.76 6.75
N LEU A 344 12.14 -36.83 7.15
CA LEU A 344 11.78 -35.71 8.03
C LEU A 344 10.73 -34.79 7.39
N PHE A 345 10.90 -34.47 6.11
CA PHE A 345 9.96 -33.68 5.33
C PHE A 345 8.62 -34.40 5.13
N ARG A 346 8.61 -35.71 4.91
CA ARG A 346 7.39 -36.52 4.86
C ARG A 346 6.73 -36.59 6.24
N ALA A 347 7.53 -36.74 7.30
CA ALA A 347 7.07 -36.77 8.68
C ALA A 347 6.37 -35.47 9.08
N PHE A 348 6.80 -34.32 8.55
CA PHE A 348 6.08 -33.04 8.68
C PHE A 348 4.62 -33.16 8.25
N PHE A 349 4.39 -33.66 7.03
CA PHE A 349 3.03 -33.82 6.48
C PHE A 349 2.28 -35.03 7.05
N PHE A 350 2.98 -35.97 7.67
CA PHE A 350 2.40 -37.15 8.31
C PHE A 350 1.95 -36.90 9.76
N ARG A 351 2.73 -36.15 10.56
CA ARG A 351 2.37 -35.80 11.95
C ARG A 351 1.33 -34.68 12.04
N ALA A 352 1.25 -33.82 11.02
CA ALA A 352 0.24 -32.77 10.91
C ALA A 352 -1.22 -33.32 11.03
N PRO A 353 -1.60 -34.42 10.34
CA PRO A 353 -2.89 -35.08 10.52
C PRO A 353 -3.08 -35.90 11.81
N GLN A 354 -2.02 -36.50 12.36
CA GLN A 354 -2.12 -37.49 13.46
C GLN A 354 -2.60 -36.92 14.81
N SER A 355 -2.52 -35.61 15.02
CA SER A 355 -2.85 -34.97 16.31
C SER A 355 -4.28 -34.42 16.40
N SER A 356 -5.23 -34.84 15.55
CA SER A 356 -6.55 -34.18 15.40
C SER A 356 -6.43 -32.67 15.13
N ASN A 357 -5.29 -32.25 14.57
CA ASN A 357 -4.86 -30.87 14.56
C ASN A 357 -5.18 -30.23 13.21
N VAL A 358 -6.34 -29.58 13.16
CA VAL A 358 -6.85 -28.80 12.01
C VAL A 358 -5.77 -27.87 11.45
N SER A 359 -4.87 -27.37 12.30
CA SER A 359 -3.70 -26.56 11.91
C SER A 359 -2.86 -27.18 10.81
N GLY A 360 -2.46 -28.45 10.94
CA GLY A 360 -1.55 -29.10 10.00
C GLY A 360 -2.18 -29.33 8.62
N ILE A 361 -3.48 -29.66 8.59
CA ILE A 361 -4.26 -29.81 7.36
C ILE A 361 -4.40 -28.46 6.65
N LEU A 362 -4.67 -27.38 7.40
CA LEU A 362 -4.78 -26.03 6.84
C LEU A 362 -3.44 -25.53 6.28
N PHE A 363 -2.33 -25.82 6.95
CA PHE A 363 -0.98 -25.51 6.44
C PHE A 363 -0.71 -26.24 5.11
N LEU A 364 -1.05 -27.52 5.06
CA LEU A 364 -0.90 -28.34 3.86
C LEU A 364 -1.77 -27.81 2.71
N ALA A 365 -3.03 -27.47 3.00
CA ALA A 365 -3.94 -26.87 2.03
C ALA A 365 -3.38 -25.53 1.50
N ALA A 366 -2.84 -24.69 2.39
CA ALA A 366 -2.18 -23.44 2.00
C ALA A 366 -0.97 -23.69 1.09
N SER A 367 -0.15 -24.68 1.44
CA SER A 367 1.03 -25.11 0.67
C SER A 367 0.65 -25.52 -0.75
N PHE A 368 -0.30 -26.44 -0.89
CA PHE A 368 -0.78 -26.90 -2.19
C PHE A 368 -1.39 -25.78 -3.03
N LEU A 369 -2.20 -24.93 -2.39
CA LEU A 369 -2.85 -23.81 -3.04
C LEU A 369 -1.82 -22.83 -3.63
N MET A 370 -0.71 -22.59 -2.92
CA MET A 370 0.31 -21.61 -3.32
C MET A 370 1.37 -22.17 -4.30
N ILE A 371 1.71 -23.46 -4.22
CA ILE A 371 2.76 -24.07 -5.06
C ILE A 371 2.41 -24.01 -6.55
N ILE A 372 1.21 -24.43 -6.94
CA ILE A 372 0.85 -24.61 -8.36
C ILE A 372 0.95 -23.28 -9.14
N PRO A 373 0.36 -22.16 -8.70
CA PRO A 373 0.50 -20.90 -9.42
C PRO A 373 1.93 -20.33 -9.31
N GLY A 374 2.66 -20.67 -8.24
CA GLY A 374 4.07 -20.35 -8.10
C GLY A 374 4.95 -20.97 -9.22
N ILE A 375 4.66 -22.19 -9.66
CA ILE A 375 5.36 -22.82 -10.80
C ILE A 375 5.20 -21.98 -12.08
N THR A 376 4.01 -21.40 -12.29
CA THR A 376 3.75 -20.59 -13.49
C THR A 376 4.54 -19.28 -13.51
N ALA A 377 4.87 -18.73 -12.34
CA ALA A 377 5.75 -17.58 -12.20
C ALA A 377 7.19 -17.90 -12.61
N TRP A 378 7.71 -19.07 -12.22
CA TRP A 378 9.00 -19.58 -12.67
C TRP A 378 9.05 -19.81 -14.18
N TRP A 379 8.03 -20.46 -14.74
CA TRP A 379 7.90 -20.63 -16.19
C TRP A 379 7.90 -19.29 -16.93
N TYR A 380 7.11 -18.32 -16.46
CA TYR A 380 7.02 -17.01 -17.08
C TYR A 380 8.36 -16.28 -17.07
N SER A 381 9.08 -16.33 -15.95
CA SER A 381 10.41 -15.73 -15.82
C SER A 381 11.44 -16.45 -16.70
N LEU A 382 11.41 -17.79 -16.77
CA LEU A 382 12.25 -18.57 -17.67
C LEU A 382 12.03 -18.19 -19.13
N TYR A 383 10.77 -18.10 -19.57
CA TYR A 383 10.41 -17.73 -20.93
C TYR A 383 11.05 -16.40 -21.35
N HIS A 384 11.03 -15.41 -20.46
CA HIS A 384 11.57 -14.07 -20.74
C HIS A 384 13.10 -13.99 -20.63
N ASN A 385 13.71 -14.72 -19.70
CA ASN A 385 15.18 -14.82 -19.64
C ASN A 385 15.73 -15.52 -20.89
N ALA A 386 15.10 -16.61 -21.33
CA ALA A 386 15.43 -17.29 -22.58
C ALA A 386 15.18 -16.40 -23.82
N HIS A 387 14.16 -15.54 -23.76
CA HIS A 387 13.89 -14.57 -24.83
C HIS A 387 15.05 -13.59 -25.02
N SER A 388 15.63 -13.10 -23.92
CA SER A 388 16.77 -12.17 -23.95
C SER A 388 18.03 -12.77 -24.58
N LEU A 389 18.17 -14.11 -24.54
CA LEU A 389 19.29 -14.85 -25.14
C LEU A 389 19.13 -15.09 -26.64
N GLY A 390 17.99 -15.65 -27.06
CA GLY A 390 17.80 -16.19 -28.42
C GLY A 390 16.42 -15.91 -29.03
N GLY A 391 15.66 -14.98 -28.47
CA GLY A 391 14.33 -14.63 -28.94
C GLY A 391 13.30 -15.74 -28.74
N ARG A 392 12.22 -15.71 -29.54
CA ARG A 392 11.05 -16.60 -29.36
C ARG A 392 11.38 -18.08 -29.49
N LYS A 393 12.28 -18.46 -30.41
CA LYS A 393 12.66 -19.87 -30.62
C LYS A 393 13.20 -20.49 -29.34
N LEU A 394 14.12 -19.77 -28.66
CA LEU A 394 14.73 -20.24 -27.43
C LEU A 394 13.75 -20.23 -26.25
N SER A 395 12.87 -19.21 -26.16
CA SER A 395 11.80 -19.18 -25.15
C SER A 395 10.88 -20.40 -25.22
N VAL A 396 10.48 -20.81 -26.44
CA VAL A 396 9.63 -21.98 -26.65
C VAL A 396 10.38 -23.27 -26.31
N ALA A 397 11.63 -23.40 -26.76
CA ALA A 397 12.46 -24.57 -26.44
C ALA A 397 12.60 -24.78 -24.92
N PHE A 398 12.99 -23.74 -24.16
CA PHE A 398 13.09 -23.84 -22.70
C PHE A 398 11.75 -24.02 -22.00
N SER A 399 10.65 -23.54 -22.58
CA SER A 399 9.31 -23.84 -22.06
C SER A 399 8.99 -25.33 -22.13
N LEU A 400 9.33 -25.98 -23.25
CA LEU A 400 9.16 -27.43 -23.40
C LEU A 400 10.07 -28.21 -22.44
N VAL A 401 11.33 -27.79 -22.31
CA VAL A 401 12.27 -28.37 -21.35
C VAL A 401 11.76 -28.23 -19.91
N PHE A 402 11.14 -27.10 -19.56
CA PHE A 402 10.57 -26.88 -18.23
C PHE A 402 9.44 -27.87 -17.91
N PHE A 403 8.47 -28.04 -18.81
CA PHE A 403 7.39 -29.02 -18.62
C PHE A 403 7.91 -30.47 -18.63
N PHE A 404 8.89 -30.76 -19.49
CA PHE A 404 9.54 -32.06 -19.51
C PHE A 404 10.27 -32.34 -18.19
N ALA A 405 10.98 -31.36 -17.63
CA ALA A 405 11.67 -31.50 -16.35
C ALA A 405 10.72 -31.81 -15.18
N ILE A 406 9.49 -31.26 -15.18
CA ILE A 406 8.44 -31.61 -14.21
C ILE A 406 8.15 -33.12 -14.28
N VAL A 407 7.84 -33.64 -15.48
CA VAL A 407 7.47 -35.05 -15.68
C VAL A 407 8.65 -35.98 -15.39
N VAL A 408 9.85 -35.63 -15.86
CA VAL A 408 11.07 -36.41 -15.60
C VAL A 408 11.39 -36.48 -14.12
N THR A 409 11.16 -35.41 -13.35
CA THR A 409 11.35 -35.44 -11.90
C THR A 409 10.40 -36.44 -11.23
N GLY A 410 9.13 -36.46 -11.65
CA GLY A 410 8.15 -37.44 -11.17
C GLY A 410 8.55 -38.88 -11.51
N LEU A 411 8.96 -39.13 -12.77
CA LEU A 411 9.47 -40.42 -13.21
C LEU A 411 10.71 -40.85 -12.41
N ALA A 412 11.67 -39.95 -12.26
CA ALA A 412 12.89 -40.24 -11.50
C ALA A 412 12.56 -40.59 -10.05
N LEU A 413 11.62 -39.90 -9.40
CA LEU A 413 11.18 -40.25 -8.05
C LEU A 413 10.57 -41.65 -7.95
N ASP A 414 9.77 -42.07 -8.93
CA ASP A 414 9.18 -43.41 -8.95
C ASP A 414 10.24 -44.51 -9.12
N PHE A 415 11.28 -44.29 -9.93
CA PHE A 415 12.30 -45.30 -10.23
C PHE A 415 13.50 -45.29 -9.27
N LEU A 416 13.95 -44.12 -8.84
CA LEU A 416 15.18 -43.93 -8.07
C LEU A 416 14.91 -43.54 -6.60
N GLY A 417 13.64 -43.36 -6.24
CA GLY A 417 13.21 -43.12 -4.87
C GLY A 417 13.76 -41.83 -4.26
N GLN A 418 14.05 -41.89 -2.96
CA GLN A 418 14.40 -40.72 -2.15
C GLN A 418 15.75 -40.06 -2.53
N GLN A 419 16.61 -40.74 -3.28
CA GLN A 419 17.88 -40.15 -3.75
C GLN A 419 17.65 -38.95 -4.67
N VAL A 420 16.57 -38.98 -5.46
CA VAL A 420 16.19 -37.86 -6.35
C VAL A 420 15.85 -36.62 -5.55
N PHE A 421 15.26 -36.78 -4.36
CA PHE A 421 14.97 -35.66 -3.48
C PHE A 421 16.24 -34.90 -3.10
N ALA A 422 17.25 -35.63 -2.62
CA ALA A 422 18.55 -35.08 -2.25
C ALA A 422 19.21 -34.35 -3.42
N TRP A 423 19.27 -34.98 -4.60
CA TRP A 423 19.90 -34.39 -5.79
C TRP A 423 19.17 -33.16 -6.31
N ALA A 424 17.84 -33.21 -6.41
CA ALA A 424 17.06 -32.09 -6.90
C ALA A 424 17.07 -30.91 -5.90
N LEU A 425 17.08 -31.18 -4.59
CA LEU A 425 17.21 -30.13 -3.58
C LEU A 425 18.60 -29.48 -3.61
N ALA A 426 19.67 -30.27 -3.65
CA ALA A 426 21.04 -29.76 -3.78
C ALA A 426 21.22 -28.94 -5.07
N GLY A 427 20.71 -29.45 -6.20
CA GLY A 427 20.72 -28.75 -7.48
C GLY A 427 19.92 -27.44 -7.44
N THR A 428 18.80 -27.43 -6.72
CA THR A 428 17.99 -26.22 -6.49
C THR A 428 18.77 -25.17 -5.72
N VAL A 429 19.37 -25.54 -4.57
CA VAL A 429 20.16 -24.62 -3.76
C VAL A 429 21.34 -24.07 -4.55
N LEU A 430 22.13 -24.94 -5.19
CA LEU A 430 23.33 -24.52 -5.94
C LEU A 430 22.98 -23.58 -7.11
N SER A 431 21.94 -23.91 -7.88
CA SER A 431 21.52 -23.08 -9.01
C SER A 431 20.94 -21.75 -8.58
N LEU A 432 20.15 -21.72 -7.48
CA LEU A 432 19.65 -20.48 -6.89
C LEU A 432 20.80 -19.64 -6.33
N MET A 433 21.81 -20.23 -5.70
CA MET A 433 22.98 -19.50 -5.22
C MET A 433 23.67 -18.72 -6.33
N VAL A 434 23.89 -19.36 -7.48
CA VAL A 434 24.53 -18.71 -8.64
C VAL A 434 23.63 -17.62 -9.24
N ALA A 435 22.31 -17.90 -9.38
CA ALA A 435 21.36 -16.91 -9.86
C ALA A 435 21.27 -15.68 -8.94
N SER A 436 21.18 -15.89 -7.63
CA SER A 436 21.15 -14.86 -6.59
C SER A 436 22.42 -14.03 -6.56
N LEU A 437 23.59 -14.66 -6.70
CA LEU A 437 24.87 -13.95 -6.82
C LEU A 437 24.85 -13.00 -8.01
N SER A 438 24.39 -13.50 -9.16
CA SER A 438 24.30 -12.71 -10.40
C SER A 438 23.35 -11.52 -10.27
N GLY A 439 22.20 -11.70 -9.61
CA GLY A 439 21.23 -10.64 -9.44
C GLY A 439 21.63 -9.64 -8.36
N ALA A 440 22.36 -10.04 -7.31
CA ALA A 440 22.96 -9.12 -6.35
C ALA A 440 23.95 -8.16 -7.04
N ILE A 441 24.83 -8.71 -7.88
CA ILE A 441 25.77 -7.93 -8.70
C ILE A 441 25.00 -7.02 -9.67
N ALA A 442 23.98 -7.54 -10.35
CA ALA A 442 23.16 -6.74 -11.25
C ALA A 442 22.46 -5.58 -10.51
N ALA A 443 21.95 -5.81 -9.29
CA ALA A 443 21.32 -4.79 -8.47
C ALA A 443 22.33 -3.67 -8.11
N LEU A 444 23.55 -4.02 -7.71
CA LEU A 444 24.61 -3.04 -7.46
C LEU A 444 24.91 -2.20 -8.70
N ILE A 445 25.03 -2.82 -9.87
CA ILE A 445 25.28 -2.12 -11.13
C ILE A 445 24.12 -1.16 -11.48
N MET A 446 22.88 -1.56 -11.21
CA MET A 446 21.67 -0.80 -11.58
C MET A 446 21.16 0.15 -10.48
N MET A 447 21.88 0.27 -9.36
CA MET A 447 21.43 1.03 -8.18
C MET A 447 21.17 2.50 -8.48
N ARG A 448 22.03 3.14 -9.29
CA ARG A 448 21.91 4.57 -9.64
C ARG A 448 20.66 4.84 -10.47
N ALA A 449 20.39 3.98 -11.46
CA ALA A 449 19.19 4.10 -12.29
C ALA A 449 17.93 3.98 -11.44
N SER A 450 17.87 3.00 -10.55
CA SER A 450 16.71 2.77 -9.68
C SER A 450 16.51 3.86 -8.64
N ARG A 451 17.59 4.44 -8.09
CA ARG A 451 17.50 5.59 -7.18
C ARG A 451 16.94 6.84 -7.86
N ASN A 452 17.33 7.08 -9.11
CA ASN A 452 16.79 8.20 -9.88
C ASN A 452 15.28 8.04 -10.12
N GLU A 453 14.83 6.83 -10.47
CA GLU A 453 13.40 6.52 -10.59
C GLU A 453 12.67 6.72 -9.26
N LEU A 454 13.26 6.29 -8.13
CA LEU A 454 12.68 6.48 -6.81
C LEU A 454 12.49 7.96 -6.47
N ASN A 455 13.54 8.77 -6.65
CA ASN A 455 13.49 10.20 -6.37
C ASN A 455 12.45 10.90 -7.26
N PHE A 456 12.44 10.61 -8.55
CA PHE A 456 11.48 11.17 -9.49
C PHE A 456 10.03 10.83 -9.09
N PHE A 457 9.77 9.58 -8.68
CA PHE A 457 8.46 9.19 -8.19
C PHE A 457 8.07 9.92 -6.91
N LEU A 458 8.98 10.02 -5.93
CA LEU A 458 8.72 10.66 -4.65
C LEU A 458 8.47 12.18 -4.78
N GLU A 459 8.94 12.81 -5.85
CA GLU A 459 8.65 14.20 -6.14
C GLU A 459 7.24 14.44 -6.71
N SER A 460 6.59 13.38 -7.22
CA SER A 460 5.23 13.44 -7.76
C SER A 460 4.20 13.86 -6.71
N ARG A 461 3.14 14.56 -7.15
CA ARG A 461 2.03 14.97 -6.28
C ARG A 461 1.36 13.76 -5.64
N GLU A 462 1.19 12.68 -6.39
CA GLU A 462 0.56 11.44 -5.94
C GLU A 462 1.36 10.78 -4.79
N ALA A 463 2.67 10.62 -4.94
CA ALA A 463 3.51 10.05 -3.88
C ALA A 463 3.54 10.93 -2.63
N LYS A 464 3.64 12.26 -2.81
CA LYS A 464 3.57 13.22 -1.70
C LYS A 464 2.23 13.17 -0.97
N ALA A 465 1.11 13.11 -1.70
CA ALA A 465 -0.22 12.99 -1.11
C ALA A 465 -0.37 11.65 -0.34
N ALA A 466 0.10 10.54 -0.92
CA ALA A 466 0.03 9.23 -0.28
C ALA A 466 0.87 9.14 1.00
N LEU A 467 2.05 9.76 1.04
CA LEU A 467 2.95 9.78 2.20
C LEU A 467 2.52 10.80 3.26
N ALA A 468 2.17 12.01 2.84
CA ALA A 468 1.71 13.06 3.74
C ALA A 468 0.36 12.68 4.35
N GLY A 469 -0.53 12.04 3.59
CA GLY A 469 -1.87 11.67 4.00
C GLY A 469 -1.91 10.93 5.33
N ASP A 470 -1.22 9.79 5.47
CA ASP A 470 -1.40 8.95 6.66
C ASP A 470 -0.87 9.61 7.95
N PHE A 471 0.35 10.16 7.90
CA PHE A 471 0.93 10.84 9.05
C PHE A 471 0.17 12.12 9.39
N PHE A 472 -0.21 12.91 8.38
CA PHE A 472 -1.01 14.12 8.58
C PHE A 472 -2.37 13.76 9.18
N LEU A 473 -3.06 12.73 8.68
CA LEU A 473 -4.36 12.29 9.19
C LEU A 473 -4.28 11.79 10.63
N ILE A 474 -3.24 11.03 10.99
CA ILE A 474 -2.99 10.59 12.38
C ILE A 474 -2.72 11.82 13.25
N LEU A 475 -1.79 12.68 12.85
CA LEU A 475 -1.40 13.87 13.60
C LEU A 475 -2.60 14.79 13.83
N ILE A 476 -3.35 15.13 12.79
CA ILE A 476 -4.53 15.99 12.94
C ILE A 476 -5.65 15.30 13.69
N SER A 477 -5.71 13.96 13.78
CA SER A 477 -6.74 13.26 14.57
C SER A 477 -6.47 13.30 16.07
N VAL A 478 -5.20 13.38 16.45
CA VAL A 478 -4.75 13.39 17.86
C VAL A 478 -4.61 14.82 18.41
N LEU A 479 -4.23 15.79 17.58
CA LEU A 479 -4.02 17.17 18.03
C LEU A 479 -5.31 17.81 18.60
N PRO A 480 -5.26 18.58 19.69
CA PRO A 480 -6.41 19.30 20.24
C PRO A 480 -6.72 20.55 19.39
N GLN A 481 -7.33 20.37 18.22
CA GLN A 481 -7.46 21.42 17.19
C GLN A 481 -8.24 22.65 17.71
N ASN A 482 -9.22 22.44 18.59
CA ASN A 482 -9.96 23.54 19.22
C ASN A 482 -9.08 24.39 20.14
N LEU A 483 -8.16 23.78 20.89
CA LEU A 483 -7.21 24.51 21.73
C LEU A 483 -6.23 25.30 20.87
N ILE A 484 -5.66 24.66 19.85
CA ILE A 484 -4.75 25.30 18.89
C ILE A 484 -5.43 26.51 18.24
N SER A 485 -6.67 26.34 17.77
CA SER A 485 -7.43 27.42 17.14
C SER A 485 -7.79 28.55 18.11
N LYS A 486 -7.97 28.27 19.41
CA LYS A 486 -8.18 29.30 20.43
C LYS A 486 -6.91 30.09 20.71
N VAL A 487 -5.78 29.41 20.89
CA VAL A 487 -4.47 30.03 21.12
C VAL A 487 -4.12 30.91 19.92
N PHE A 488 -4.21 30.38 18.70
CA PHE A 488 -4.00 31.14 17.49
C PHE A 488 -4.95 32.34 17.37
N GLY A 489 -6.24 32.13 17.66
CA GLY A 489 -7.25 33.18 17.67
C GLY A 489 -7.09 34.22 18.79
N TRP A 490 -6.27 33.96 19.81
CA TRP A 490 -5.85 34.94 20.81
C TRP A 490 -4.66 35.73 20.28
N PHE A 491 -3.63 35.05 19.76
CA PHE A 491 -2.49 35.70 19.11
C PHE A 491 -2.89 36.63 17.96
N SER A 492 -3.85 36.23 17.13
CA SER A 492 -4.31 37.04 15.99
C SER A 492 -5.01 38.34 16.40
N LEU A 493 -5.51 38.43 17.64
CA LEU A 493 -6.14 39.62 18.19
C LEU A 493 -5.15 40.59 18.84
N ILE A 494 -3.93 40.14 19.13
CA ILE A 494 -2.90 40.99 19.75
C ILE A 494 -2.58 42.15 18.80
N PRO A 495 -2.69 43.41 19.25
CA PRO A 495 -2.34 44.54 18.42
C PRO A 495 -0.82 44.57 18.18
N PHE A 496 -0.43 44.75 16.93
CA PHE A 496 0.98 44.93 16.56
C PHE A 496 1.47 46.31 17.01
N PRO A 497 2.72 46.41 17.50
CA PRO A 497 3.38 47.70 17.73
C PRO A 497 3.35 48.54 16.45
N GLY A 498 3.09 49.85 16.57
CA GLY A 498 2.84 50.76 15.44
C GLY A 498 3.83 50.59 14.27
N PRO A 499 5.16 50.64 14.50
CA PRO A 499 6.16 50.48 13.43
C PRO A 499 6.15 49.11 12.74
N LEU A 500 5.67 48.07 13.43
CA LEU A 500 5.68 46.68 12.96
C LEU A 500 4.38 46.27 12.25
N ARG A 501 3.31 47.07 12.31
CA ARG A 501 2.02 46.76 11.64
C ARG A 501 2.19 46.49 10.15
N ARG A 502 2.77 47.46 9.42
CA ARG A 502 2.98 47.40 7.98
C ARG A 502 3.84 46.20 7.55
N PRO A 503 5.05 45.97 8.11
CA PRO A 503 5.89 44.85 7.67
C PRO A 503 5.27 43.49 7.97
N LEU A 504 4.64 43.31 9.15
CA LEU A 504 4.02 42.03 9.51
C LEU A 504 2.81 41.70 8.64
N ILE A 505 1.93 42.67 8.39
CA ILE A 505 0.77 42.47 7.52
C ILE A 505 1.21 42.26 6.07
N ARG A 506 2.20 43.02 5.59
CA ARG A 506 2.75 42.84 4.25
C ARG A 506 3.39 41.46 4.07
N ALA A 507 4.12 40.97 5.07
CA ALA A 507 4.69 39.62 5.05
C ALA A 507 3.59 38.54 4.97
N PHE A 508 2.54 38.69 5.77
CA PHE A 508 1.38 37.79 5.73
C PHE A 508 0.66 37.84 4.37
N ALA A 509 0.40 39.04 3.84
CA ALA A 509 -0.23 39.23 2.54
C ALA A 509 0.59 38.64 1.40
N SER A 510 1.92 38.77 1.46
CA SER A 510 2.83 38.18 0.48
C SER A 510 2.84 36.65 0.55
N ALA A 511 2.90 36.08 1.76
CA ALA A 511 2.89 34.63 1.96
C ALA A 511 1.63 33.96 1.40
N TYR A 512 0.47 34.61 1.52
CA TYR A 512 -0.80 34.11 1.02
C TYR A 512 -1.24 34.74 -0.32
N LYS A 513 -0.43 35.57 -0.96
CA LYS A 513 -0.75 36.25 -2.23
C LYS A 513 -2.08 37.03 -2.20
N ILE A 514 -2.35 37.72 -1.09
CA ILE A 514 -3.56 38.54 -0.92
C ILE A 514 -3.48 39.78 -1.80
N ASN A 515 -4.53 40.06 -2.58
CA ASN A 515 -4.65 41.32 -3.31
C ASN A 515 -4.93 42.48 -2.32
N LEU A 516 -3.94 43.37 -2.16
CA LEU A 516 -4.02 44.50 -1.25
C LEU A 516 -4.77 45.70 -1.83
N GLU A 517 -4.88 45.79 -3.15
CA GLU A 517 -5.49 46.95 -3.82
C GLU A 517 -7.00 47.02 -3.60
N GLU A 518 -7.63 45.88 -3.32
CA GLU A 518 -9.06 45.74 -3.09
C GLU A 518 -9.47 46.05 -1.63
N ALA A 519 -8.52 46.17 -0.70
CA ALA A 519 -8.81 46.41 0.72
C ALA A 519 -9.30 47.86 0.96
N GLU A 520 -10.30 48.02 1.84
CA GLU A 520 -10.87 49.34 2.19
C GLU A 520 -9.83 50.29 2.80
N LYS A 521 -8.98 49.78 3.70
CA LYS A 521 -7.99 50.56 4.46
C LYS A 521 -6.56 50.25 4.06
N SER A 522 -5.66 51.18 4.35
CA SER A 522 -4.20 50.99 4.24
C SER A 522 -3.68 49.98 5.29
N LEU A 523 -2.48 49.44 5.08
CA LEU A 523 -1.96 48.35 5.92
C LEU A 523 -1.69 48.79 7.36
N GLU A 524 -1.35 50.05 7.55
CA GLU A 524 -0.98 50.69 8.82
C GLU A 524 -2.18 50.83 9.77
N GLU A 525 -3.38 50.90 9.20
CA GLU A 525 -4.64 51.10 9.91
C GLU A 525 -5.19 49.83 10.55
N TYR A 526 -4.68 48.65 10.16
CA TYR A 526 -5.09 47.39 10.76
C TYR A 526 -4.27 47.14 12.04
N PRO A 527 -4.89 47.16 13.22
CA PRO A 527 -4.16 47.05 14.49
C PRO A 527 -3.59 45.64 14.70
N SER A 528 -4.19 44.60 14.12
CA SER A 528 -3.81 43.20 14.34
C SER A 528 -4.01 42.35 13.09
N LEU A 529 -3.45 41.14 13.10
CA LEU A 529 -3.62 40.18 12.01
C LEU A 529 -5.09 39.84 11.77
N ASN A 530 -5.87 39.64 12.83
CA ASN A 530 -7.29 39.32 12.70
C ASN A 530 -8.04 40.48 12.05
N ALA A 531 -7.75 41.74 12.43
CA ALA A 531 -8.39 42.92 11.84
C ALA A 531 -8.15 43.01 10.32
N PHE A 532 -6.92 42.70 9.87
CA PHE A 532 -6.60 42.60 8.44
C PHE A 532 -7.29 41.41 7.77
N PHE A 533 -7.39 40.27 8.45
CA PHE A 533 -8.03 39.09 7.90
C PHE A 533 -9.53 39.32 7.63
N ILE A 534 -10.23 39.98 8.57
CA ILE A 534 -11.65 40.37 8.42
C ILE A 534 -11.83 41.74 7.75
N ARG A 535 -10.84 42.20 6.98
CA ARG A 535 -10.89 43.46 6.23
C ARG A 535 -12.17 43.56 5.42
N ARG A 536 -12.65 44.78 5.20
CA ARG A 536 -13.66 45.07 4.18
C ARG A 536 -12.96 45.33 2.85
N LEU A 537 -13.71 45.17 1.78
CA LEU A 537 -13.27 45.54 0.44
C LEU A 537 -13.76 46.95 0.11
N LYS A 538 -13.08 47.62 -0.83
CA LYS A 538 -13.53 48.91 -1.38
C LYS A 538 -14.89 48.76 -2.03
N GLU A 539 -15.69 49.82 -1.98
CA GLU A 539 -16.98 49.85 -2.66
C GLU A 539 -16.83 49.64 -4.18
N GLY A 540 -17.75 48.90 -4.78
CA GLY A 540 -17.75 48.62 -6.23
C GLY A 540 -16.83 47.48 -6.71
N VAL A 541 -15.89 46.97 -5.91
CA VAL A 541 -14.97 45.87 -6.36
C VAL A 541 -15.62 44.49 -6.41
N ARG A 542 -16.84 44.36 -5.89
CA ARG A 542 -17.69 43.17 -5.95
C ARG A 542 -19.11 43.57 -6.34
N PRO A 543 -19.38 43.83 -7.62
CA PRO A 543 -20.73 44.14 -8.08
C PRO A 543 -21.64 42.93 -7.85
N ILE A 544 -22.82 43.17 -7.28
CA ILE A 544 -23.83 42.14 -7.05
C ILE A 544 -24.70 42.04 -8.29
N ASP A 545 -24.86 40.84 -8.85
CA ASP A 545 -25.74 40.63 -9.99
C ASP A 545 -27.18 41.06 -9.68
N ALA A 546 -27.75 41.87 -10.57
CA ALA A 546 -29.05 42.51 -10.36
C ALA A 546 -30.25 41.62 -10.77
N ASP A 547 -30.03 40.46 -11.42
CA ASP A 547 -31.14 39.59 -11.82
C ASP A 547 -31.89 39.09 -10.55
N PRO A 548 -33.20 39.36 -10.42
CA PRO A 548 -34.00 38.87 -9.29
C PRO A 548 -34.08 37.35 -9.20
N ARG A 549 -33.77 36.62 -10.29
CA ARG A 549 -33.71 35.16 -10.31
C ARG A 549 -32.33 34.61 -9.97
N SER A 550 -31.27 35.42 -10.04
CA SER A 550 -29.93 34.91 -9.78
C SER A 550 -29.67 34.78 -8.28
N ILE A 551 -29.04 33.68 -7.94
CA ILE A 551 -28.45 33.38 -6.65
C ILE A 551 -26.96 33.64 -6.81
N VAL A 552 -26.43 34.61 -6.06
CA VAL A 552 -25.02 35.00 -6.19
C VAL A 552 -24.14 34.25 -5.20
N SER A 553 -22.85 34.12 -5.50
CA SER A 553 -21.89 33.58 -4.56
C SER A 553 -21.87 34.46 -3.31
N PRO A 554 -22.05 33.88 -2.12
CA PRO A 554 -22.04 34.65 -0.87
C PRO A 554 -20.61 35.02 -0.41
N VAL A 555 -19.57 34.50 -1.08
CA VAL A 555 -18.16 34.60 -0.68
C VAL A 555 -17.24 34.60 -1.91
N ASP A 556 -15.99 35.06 -1.71
CA ASP A 556 -14.90 34.74 -2.63
C ASP A 556 -14.38 33.33 -2.30
N ALA A 557 -14.48 32.38 -3.24
CA ALA A 557 -14.18 30.99 -2.97
C ALA A 557 -13.81 30.19 -4.21
N ARG A 558 -13.35 28.95 -3.99
CA ARG A 558 -13.31 27.90 -5.00
C ARG A 558 -14.56 27.03 -4.85
N ALA A 559 -15.36 26.88 -5.91
CA ALA A 559 -16.49 25.95 -5.93
C ALA A 559 -15.97 24.51 -5.97
N SER A 560 -15.90 23.86 -4.81
CA SER A 560 -15.22 22.57 -4.65
C SER A 560 -16.06 21.40 -5.19
N ARG A 561 -17.35 21.38 -4.87
CA ARG A 561 -18.33 20.37 -5.28
C ARG A 561 -19.71 21.01 -5.33
N PHE A 562 -20.56 20.58 -6.24
CA PHE A 562 -21.97 20.94 -6.27
C PHE A 562 -22.74 19.87 -7.04
N GLY A 563 -24.04 19.76 -6.77
CA GLY A 563 -24.87 18.75 -7.41
C GLY A 563 -26.19 18.53 -6.68
N ARG A 564 -26.86 17.44 -7.03
CA ARG A 564 -28.11 17.00 -6.39
C ARG A 564 -27.80 16.15 -5.15
N ILE A 565 -28.57 16.36 -4.09
CA ILE A 565 -28.61 15.48 -2.92
C ILE A 565 -29.44 14.25 -3.32
N SER A 566 -28.91 13.04 -3.18
CA SER A 566 -29.63 11.81 -3.57
C SER A 566 -29.69 10.87 -2.37
N GLU A 567 -30.89 10.39 -2.01
CA GLU A 567 -31.09 9.52 -0.84
C GLU A 567 -30.55 10.13 0.47
N GLY A 568 -30.61 11.46 0.58
CA GLY A 568 -30.06 12.21 1.72
C GLY A 568 -28.53 12.22 1.81
N LEU A 569 -27.81 11.78 0.77
CA LEU A 569 -26.35 11.78 0.72
C LEU A 569 -25.79 12.95 -0.11
N LEU A 570 -24.73 13.55 0.42
CA LEU A 570 -23.94 14.58 -0.24
C LEU A 570 -22.53 14.04 -0.51
N ILE A 571 -21.96 14.41 -1.66
CA ILE A 571 -20.59 14.02 -2.03
C ILE A 571 -19.61 15.02 -1.45
N GLN A 572 -18.70 14.55 -0.59
CA GLN A 572 -17.56 15.32 -0.10
C GLN A 572 -16.43 15.36 -1.12
N THR A 573 -16.04 14.16 -1.57
CA THR A 573 -15.13 13.95 -2.70
C THR A 573 -15.43 12.60 -3.33
N LYS A 574 -14.73 12.23 -4.40
CA LYS A 574 -14.97 10.99 -5.14
C LYS A 574 -14.89 9.77 -4.20
N GLY A 575 -16.03 9.08 -4.02
CA GLY A 575 -16.15 7.89 -3.17
C GLY A 575 -16.35 8.17 -1.67
N ILE A 576 -16.44 9.43 -1.24
CA ILE A 576 -16.67 9.81 0.16
C ILE A 576 -17.94 10.66 0.26
N TYR A 577 -18.88 10.15 1.04
CA TYR A 577 -20.20 10.73 1.22
C TYR A 577 -20.43 11.11 2.69
N TYR A 578 -21.40 11.99 2.92
CA TYR A 578 -21.93 12.29 4.25
C TYR A 578 -23.43 12.56 4.17
N THR A 579 -24.15 12.34 5.27
CA THR A 579 -25.60 12.48 5.27
C THR A 579 -26.01 13.94 5.51
N LEU A 580 -27.13 14.33 4.90
CA LEU A 580 -27.80 15.60 5.14
C LEU A 580 -28.19 15.78 6.62
N LYS A 581 -28.66 14.69 7.23
CA LYS A 581 -29.02 14.64 8.65
C LYS A 581 -27.83 14.96 9.55
N ASP A 582 -26.66 14.38 9.29
CA ASP A 582 -25.45 14.67 10.06
C ASP A 582 -25.01 16.13 9.84
N LEU A 583 -25.08 16.61 8.59
CA LEU A 583 -24.69 17.98 8.25
C LEU A 583 -25.54 19.03 8.96
N LEU A 584 -26.87 18.89 8.96
CA LEU A 584 -27.78 19.79 9.68
C LEU A 584 -27.95 19.42 11.15
N GLY A 585 -27.33 18.31 11.57
CA GLY A 585 -27.37 17.86 12.94
C GLY A 585 -28.73 17.31 13.38
N GLY A 586 -29.67 17.03 12.49
CA GLY A 586 -31.03 16.64 12.88
C GLY A 586 -31.88 17.83 13.35
N SER A 587 -31.64 19.02 12.80
CA SER A 587 -32.59 20.14 12.86
C SER A 587 -33.89 19.75 12.13
N GLU A 588 -35.04 20.29 12.57
CA GLU A 588 -36.34 20.05 11.94
C GLU A 588 -36.38 20.53 10.48
N GLU A 589 -35.56 21.54 10.14
CA GLU A 589 -35.43 22.06 8.77
C GLU A 589 -34.80 21.04 7.78
N THR A 590 -34.30 19.90 8.25
CA THR A 590 -33.61 18.89 7.41
C THR A 590 -34.49 18.39 6.27
N GLU A 591 -35.79 18.21 6.51
CA GLU A 591 -36.73 17.62 5.53
C GLU A 591 -36.89 18.49 4.28
N HIS A 592 -36.76 19.81 4.42
CA HIS A 592 -36.90 20.76 3.30
C HIS A 592 -35.79 20.64 2.24
N TYR A 593 -34.66 20.03 2.58
CA TYR A 593 -33.51 19.91 1.68
C TYR A 593 -33.32 18.49 1.14
N VAL A 594 -34.22 17.56 1.47
CA VAL A 594 -34.19 16.19 0.92
C VAL A 594 -34.39 16.27 -0.59
N ASP A 595 -33.56 15.53 -1.33
CA ASP A 595 -33.51 15.53 -2.80
C ASP A 595 -33.29 16.90 -3.45
N GLY A 596 -32.81 17.86 -2.67
CA GLY A 596 -32.46 19.22 -3.09
C GLY A 596 -31.12 19.30 -3.82
N HIS A 597 -30.57 20.51 -3.86
CA HIS A 597 -29.23 20.76 -4.42
C HIS A 597 -28.28 21.25 -3.34
N TYR A 598 -26.99 21.05 -3.56
CA TYR A 598 -25.96 21.58 -2.65
C TYR A 598 -24.77 22.15 -3.41
N MET A 599 -24.04 23.06 -2.76
CA MET A 599 -22.79 23.61 -3.25
C MET A 599 -21.82 23.84 -2.09
N VAL A 600 -20.58 23.39 -2.26
CA VAL A 600 -19.48 23.54 -1.29
C VAL A 600 -18.50 24.59 -1.82
N LEU A 601 -18.39 25.71 -1.11
CA LEU A 601 -17.53 26.84 -1.43
C LEU A 601 -16.36 26.88 -0.42
N TYR A 602 -15.16 26.59 -0.91
CA TYR A 602 -13.95 26.59 -0.10
C TYR A 602 -13.25 27.96 -0.18
N LEU A 603 -13.11 28.63 0.98
CA LEU A 603 -12.37 29.88 1.10
C LEU A 603 -10.92 29.56 1.47
N SER A 604 -10.01 29.93 0.58
CA SER A 604 -8.58 29.86 0.86
C SER A 604 -8.12 31.10 1.64
N PRO A 605 -7.02 31.04 2.41
CA PRO A 605 -6.57 32.17 3.25
C PRO A 605 -6.36 33.50 2.51
N GLN A 606 -6.21 33.47 1.19
CA GLN A 606 -6.04 34.65 0.35
C GLN A 606 -7.35 35.42 0.09
N ASP A 607 -8.48 34.71 0.18
CA ASP A 607 -9.79 35.20 -0.26
C ASP A 607 -10.38 36.21 0.75
N TYR A 608 -11.51 36.82 0.40
CA TYR A 608 -12.29 37.66 1.31
C TYR A 608 -13.19 36.80 2.22
N HIS A 609 -13.09 37.01 3.54
CA HIS A 609 -13.64 36.08 4.54
C HIS A 609 -14.88 36.59 5.29
N ARG A 610 -15.48 37.66 4.79
CA ARG A 610 -16.86 37.99 5.16
C ARG A 610 -17.79 37.33 4.16
N MET A 611 -18.97 37.00 4.64
CA MET A 611 -19.98 36.28 3.90
C MET A 611 -21.25 37.10 3.84
N HIS A 612 -21.92 37.00 2.71
CA HIS A 612 -23.06 37.84 2.36
C HIS A 612 -24.27 36.99 2.03
N SER A 613 -25.46 37.60 2.03
CA SER A 613 -26.68 36.92 1.63
C SER A 613 -26.65 36.66 0.12
N PRO A 614 -26.83 35.41 -0.35
CA PRO A 614 -26.79 35.11 -1.79
C PRO A 614 -28.04 35.60 -2.54
N VAL A 615 -29.09 35.95 -1.80
CA VAL A 615 -30.42 36.36 -2.29
C VAL A 615 -31.06 37.33 -1.29
N GLU A 616 -32.11 37.99 -1.71
CA GLU A 616 -33.02 38.66 -0.77
C GLU A 616 -33.84 37.60 -0.03
N CYS A 617 -33.88 37.68 1.31
CA CYS A 617 -34.50 36.64 2.12
C CYS A 617 -34.94 37.13 3.51
N LYS A 618 -35.72 36.28 4.18
CA LYS A 618 -36.01 36.36 5.62
C LYS A 618 -35.21 35.28 6.36
N ILE A 619 -34.39 35.68 7.32
CA ILE A 619 -33.65 34.77 8.20
C ILE A 619 -34.62 34.22 9.24
N GLN A 620 -35.00 32.95 9.11
CA GLN A 620 -35.94 32.29 10.02
C GLN A 620 -35.30 31.90 11.34
N GLY A 621 -33.98 31.76 11.38
CA GLY A 621 -33.30 31.24 12.54
C GLY A 621 -31.90 30.72 12.24
N PHE A 622 -31.31 30.07 13.23
CA PHE A 622 -30.03 29.39 13.07
C PHE A 622 -29.94 28.10 13.88
N ASN A 623 -29.14 27.16 13.36
CA ASN A 623 -28.70 25.98 14.07
C ASN A 623 -27.19 26.05 14.32
N TYR A 624 -26.78 25.99 15.58
CA TYR A 624 -25.38 25.87 16.00
C TYR A 624 -25.08 24.43 16.42
N ALA A 625 -24.18 23.79 15.69
CA ALA A 625 -23.72 22.44 15.99
C ALA A 625 -22.25 22.47 16.43
N PRO A 626 -21.95 22.16 17.71
CA PRO A 626 -20.57 22.07 18.18
C PRO A 626 -19.86 20.87 17.53
N GLY A 627 -18.54 20.98 17.37
CA GLY A 627 -17.75 19.94 16.73
C GLY A 627 -16.25 20.16 16.88
N LYS A 628 -15.48 19.35 16.16
CA LYS A 628 -14.02 19.51 16.04
C LYS A 628 -13.69 20.66 15.08
N LEU A 629 -12.42 20.97 14.92
CA LEU A 629 -11.94 21.95 13.94
C LEU A 629 -10.85 21.29 13.11
N PHE A 630 -11.20 20.26 12.34
CA PHE A 630 -10.26 19.67 11.39
C PHE A 630 -9.95 20.67 10.27
N PRO A 631 -8.75 20.62 9.67
CA PRO A 631 -8.46 21.42 8.49
C PRO A 631 -9.36 20.97 7.34
N VAL A 632 -9.72 21.90 6.46
CA VAL A 632 -10.54 21.65 5.26
C VAL A 632 -9.72 21.71 3.97
N ASN A 633 -8.42 21.39 4.08
CA ASN A 633 -7.55 21.26 2.92
C ASN A 633 -7.84 19.96 2.15
N ASP A 634 -7.36 19.87 0.91
CA ASP A 634 -7.64 18.72 0.04
C ASP A 634 -7.27 17.37 0.70
N ILE A 635 -6.15 17.31 1.43
CA ILE A 635 -5.72 16.08 2.15
C ILE A 635 -6.76 15.62 3.19
N ALA A 636 -7.30 16.54 3.99
CA ALA A 636 -8.30 16.21 5.00
C ALA A 636 -9.67 15.90 4.39
N VAL A 637 -10.06 16.62 3.33
CA VAL A 637 -11.30 16.38 2.57
C VAL A 637 -11.26 15.00 1.89
N GLU A 638 -10.09 14.55 1.43
CA GLU A 638 -9.92 13.23 0.82
C GLU A 638 -9.69 12.11 1.84
N GLY A 639 -9.20 12.41 3.04
CA GLY A 639 -8.85 11.40 4.04
C GLY A 639 -9.85 11.20 5.18
N LEU A 640 -10.63 12.23 5.55
CA LEU A 640 -11.55 12.17 6.68
C LEU A 640 -13.00 12.02 6.22
N HIS A 641 -13.58 10.84 6.42
CA HIS A 641 -15.00 10.59 6.13
C HIS A 641 -15.89 11.48 7.02
N GLY A 642 -16.88 12.14 6.42
CA GLY A 642 -17.80 13.03 7.12
C GLY A 642 -17.12 14.23 7.76
N LEU A 643 -16.16 14.86 7.06
CA LEU A 643 -15.38 15.99 7.57
C LEU A 643 -16.29 17.17 7.98
N PHE A 644 -17.17 17.61 7.08
CA PHE A 644 -18.00 18.80 7.33
C PHE A 644 -18.98 18.62 8.51
N PRO A 645 -19.69 17.48 8.65
CA PRO A 645 -20.51 17.23 9.83
C PRO A 645 -19.74 17.04 11.14
N LYS A 646 -18.46 16.63 11.09
CA LYS A 646 -17.60 16.54 12.29
C LYS A 646 -17.12 17.90 12.78
N ASN A 647 -17.00 18.86 11.87
CA ASN A 647 -16.54 20.19 12.22
C ASN A 647 -17.64 21.03 12.89
N GLU A 648 -17.19 21.92 13.77
CA GLU A 648 -18.03 22.94 14.40
C GLU A 648 -18.59 23.87 13.32
N ARG A 649 -19.90 24.11 13.38
CA ARG A 649 -20.62 24.80 12.30
C ARG A 649 -21.81 25.61 12.81
N LEU A 650 -22.19 26.60 12.02
CA LEU A 650 -23.36 27.45 12.23
C LEU A 650 -24.16 27.54 10.93
N THR A 651 -25.41 27.13 10.95
CA THR A 651 -26.32 27.14 9.80
C THR A 651 -27.33 28.27 9.96
N SER A 652 -27.48 29.12 8.95
CA SER A 652 -28.58 30.09 8.88
C SER A 652 -29.63 29.58 7.90
N PHE A 653 -30.90 29.62 8.29
CA PHE A 653 -32.01 29.24 7.43
C PHE A 653 -32.62 30.49 6.79
N LEU A 654 -32.59 30.54 5.46
CA LEU A 654 -33.01 31.67 4.65
C LEU A 654 -34.28 31.29 3.90
N LEU A 655 -35.37 31.99 4.19
CA LEU A 655 -36.63 31.86 3.47
C LEU A 655 -36.71 32.90 2.37
N THR A 656 -36.94 32.44 1.13
CA THR A 656 -37.13 33.32 -0.03
C THR A 656 -38.53 33.09 -0.61
N PRO A 657 -39.06 34.03 -1.42
CA PRO A 657 -40.31 33.80 -2.14
C PRO A 657 -40.27 32.59 -3.10
N ARG A 658 -39.08 32.10 -3.48
CA ARG A 658 -38.89 31.06 -4.49
C ARG A 658 -38.39 29.72 -3.93
N GLY A 659 -38.17 29.62 -2.62
CA GLY A 659 -37.71 28.40 -1.96
C GLY A 659 -36.82 28.67 -0.74
N ARG A 660 -36.45 27.62 -0.03
CA ARG A 660 -35.58 27.67 1.16
C ARG A 660 -34.12 27.45 0.80
N ILE A 661 -33.24 28.16 1.51
CA ILE A 661 -31.78 28.02 1.40
C ILE A 661 -31.19 27.87 2.80
N ALA A 662 -30.37 26.84 3.03
CA ALA A 662 -29.54 26.76 4.24
C ALA A 662 -28.12 27.20 3.91
N MET A 663 -27.62 28.18 4.66
CA MET A 663 -26.24 28.65 4.53
C MET A 663 -25.42 28.18 5.73
N ILE A 664 -24.68 27.09 5.53
CA ILE A 664 -23.88 26.41 6.54
C ILE A 664 -22.47 26.95 6.55
N LYS A 665 -22.02 27.38 7.72
CA LYS A 665 -20.71 28.00 7.95
C LYS A 665 -19.87 27.00 8.71
N VAL A 666 -18.87 26.41 8.06
CA VAL A 666 -18.06 25.33 8.64
C VAL A 666 -16.71 25.90 9.11
N GLY A 667 -16.43 25.76 10.40
CA GLY A 667 -15.15 26.14 10.99
C GLY A 667 -14.05 25.14 10.64
N ALA A 668 -12.79 25.55 10.78
CA ALA A 668 -11.61 24.73 10.51
C ALA A 668 -10.45 25.04 11.47
N THR A 669 -9.34 24.30 11.39
CA THR A 669 -8.13 24.59 12.19
C THR A 669 -7.67 26.03 11.97
N ASN A 670 -7.31 26.74 13.04
CA ASN A 670 -7.01 28.19 13.11
C ASN A 670 -8.23 29.09 12.94
N VAL A 671 -9.39 28.51 12.62
CA VAL A 671 -10.59 29.17 12.10
C VAL A 671 -11.80 28.65 12.87
N GLY A 672 -11.76 28.88 14.16
CA GLY A 672 -12.81 28.40 15.04
C GLY A 672 -13.99 29.34 15.17
N LYS A 673 -13.79 30.63 14.90
CA LYS A 673 -14.73 31.70 15.30
C LYS A 673 -15.54 32.17 14.08
N ILE A 674 -16.83 31.90 14.15
CA ILE A 674 -17.86 32.32 13.21
C ILE A 674 -18.70 33.37 13.91
N ARG A 675 -18.96 34.47 13.20
CA ARG A 675 -19.85 35.56 13.63
C ARG A 675 -20.92 35.79 12.59
N VAL A 676 -22.10 36.16 13.05
CA VAL A 676 -23.22 36.60 12.22
C VAL A 676 -23.60 38.03 12.59
N THR A 677 -24.21 38.75 11.66
CA THR A 677 -24.62 40.15 11.85
C THR A 677 -25.95 40.29 12.59
N TYR A 678 -26.77 39.24 12.57
CA TYR A 678 -28.14 39.24 13.08
C TYR A 678 -28.30 38.61 14.48
N ASP A 679 -27.23 38.07 15.08
CA ASP A 679 -27.26 37.47 16.44
C ASP A 679 -25.92 37.65 17.18
N SER A 680 -25.94 37.53 18.51
CA SER A 680 -24.76 37.64 19.37
C SER A 680 -23.90 36.35 19.46
N ILE A 681 -24.31 35.25 18.81
CA ILE A 681 -23.66 33.94 18.86
C ILE A 681 -22.18 33.98 18.48
N ARG A 682 -21.40 33.17 19.21
CA ARG A 682 -19.95 33.00 19.03
C ARG A 682 -19.63 31.51 19.09
N THR A 683 -18.96 31.00 18.08
CA THR A 683 -18.47 29.61 18.03
C THR A 683 -17.08 29.48 18.67
N ASN A 684 -16.60 28.24 18.84
CA ASN A 684 -15.33 27.87 19.46
C ASN A 684 -15.15 28.39 20.90
N ARG A 685 -16.22 28.35 21.70
CA ARG A 685 -16.20 28.65 23.14
C ARG A 685 -15.66 27.47 23.97
N PHE A 686 -15.36 27.69 25.26
CA PHE A 686 -15.01 26.57 26.16
C PHE A 686 -16.21 25.68 26.39
N PHE A 687 -17.30 26.25 26.89
CA PHE A 687 -18.58 25.56 27.01
C PHE A 687 -19.40 25.76 25.74
N ARG A 688 -19.77 24.65 25.13
CA ARG A 688 -20.47 24.60 23.84
C ARG A 688 -21.64 23.65 23.97
N LYS A 689 -22.84 24.15 23.69
CA LYS A 689 -24.07 23.36 23.61
C LYS A 689 -24.71 23.66 22.27
N ARG A 690 -25.30 22.65 21.65
CA ARG A 690 -26.15 22.85 20.48
C ARG A 690 -27.21 23.90 20.80
N ARG A 691 -27.52 24.76 19.82
CA ARG A 691 -28.63 25.70 19.87
C ARG A 691 -29.39 25.62 18.56
N ASP A 692 -30.70 25.53 18.64
CA ASP A 692 -31.59 25.71 17.51
C ASP A 692 -32.51 26.87 17.88
N ILE A 693 -32.45 27.96 17.12
CA ILE A 693 -33.16 29.21 17.42
C ILE A 693 -33.98 29.58 16.21
N GLN A 694 -35.27 29.81 16.43
CA GLN A 694 -36.18 30.40 15.46
C GLN A 694 -36.49 31.84 15.85
N TYR A 695 -36.65 32.70 14.85
CA TYR A 695 -37.04 34.10 15.02
C TYR A 695 -38.49 34.30 14.63
N ASP A 696 -39.22 34.99 15.49
CA ASP A 696 -40.57 35.47 15.21
C ASP A 696 -40.69 36.94 15.68
N PRO A 697 -40.84 37.91 14.75
CA PRO A 697 -40.85 37.74 13.30
C PRO A 697 -39.44 37.44 12.74
N ALA A 698 -39.39 36.79 11.57
CA ALA A 698 -38.15 36.55 10.83
C ALA A 698 -37.48 37.86 10.38
N LEU A 699 -36.14 37.88 10.32
CA LEU A 699 -35.37 39.11 10.04
C LEU A 699 -35.11 39.28 8.54
N GLU A 700 -35.37 40.46 7.99
CA GLU A 700 -35.15 40.73 6.56
C GLU A 700 -33.67 40.97 6.23
N MET A 701 -33.23 40.48 5.07
CA MET A 701 -31.86 40.59 4.59
C MET A 701 -31.84 40.79 3.07
N ALA A 702 -31.24 41.90 2.63
CA ALA A 702 -31.09 42.21 1.21
C ALA A 702 -30.05 41.30 0.53
N LYS A 703 -30.20 41.10 -0.79
CA LYS A 703 -29.21 40.41 -1.63
C LYS A 703 -27.86 41.13 -1.53
N GLY A 704 -26.79 40.40 -1.26
CA GLY A 704 -25.44 40.95 -1.12
C GLY A 704 -25.16 41.63 0.23
N ALA A 705 -26.11 41.71 1.16
CA ALA A 705 -25.85 42.25 2.50
C ALA A 705 -24.98 41.30 3.35
N GLU A 706 -24.10 41.84 4.21
CA GLU A 706 -23.21 41.04 5.07
C GLU A 706 -24.03 40.23 6.09
N ILE A 707 -23.96 38.91 6.01
CA ILE A 707 -24.66 37.99 6.93
C ILE A 707 -23.73 37.49 8.04
N GLY A 708 -22.41 37.58 7.85
CA GLY A 708 -21.44 37.26 8.86
C GLY A 708 -20.01 37.24 8.37
N ARG A 709 -19.11 36.65 9.17
CA ARG A 709 -17.70 36.49 8.82
C ARG A 709 -17.05 35.32 9.55
N PHE A 710 -15.93 34.88 9.00
CA PHE A 710 -14.99 33.99 9.67
C PHE A 710 -13.78 34.77 10.18
N GLU A 711 -13.37 34.50 11.41
CA GLU A 711 -12.10 35.01 11.95
C GLU A 711 -11.02 33.94 11.68
N MET A 712 -10.26 34.14 10.58
CA MET A 712 -9.40 33.17 9.86
C MET A 712 -10.24 32.19 8.98
N GLY A 713 -9.75 31.48 7.94
CA GLY A 713 -10.55 30.93 6.78
C GLY A 713 -11.26 29.54 6.78
N SER A 714 -12.20 29.29 5.87
CA SER A 714 -13.33 28.38 6.15
C SER A 714 -14.03 27.79 4.91
N THR A 715 -15.13 27.08 5.12
CA THR A 715 -15.99 26.55 4.05
C THR A 715 -17.43 27.01 4.27
N VAL A 716 -18.10 27.42 3.19
CA VAL A 716 -19.54 27.67 3.16
C VAL A 716 -20.20 26.56 2.35
N ILE A 717 -21.24 25.95 2.90
CA ILE A 717 -22.07 25.00 2.16
C ILE A 717 -23.45 25.61 2.02
N LEU A 718 -23.94 25.67 0.78
CA LEU A 718 -25.30 26.05 0.46
C LEU A 718 -26.12 24.79 0.23
N LEU A 719 -27.30 24.71 0.84
CA LEU A 719 -28.33 23.75 0.49
C LEU A 719 -29.51 24.51 -0.10
N PHE A 720 -30.10 23.95 -1.14
CA PHE A 720 -31.27 24.49 -1.83
C PHE A 720 -32.37 23.45 -1.78
N GLU A 721 -33.60 23.92 -1.54
CA GLU A 721 -34.80 23.10 -1.61
C GLU A 721 -34.95 22.41 -2.98
N ARG A 722 -35.60 21.24 -2.99
CA ARG A 722 -35.83 20.44 -4.19
C ARG A 722 -36.57 21.23 -5.28
N ASP A 723 -36.13 21.04 -6.51
CA ASP A 723 -36.77 21.61 -7.72
C ASP A 723 -36.95 23.14 -7.66
N THR A 724 -36.00 23.85 -7.03
CA THR A 724 -36.03 25.32 -6.92
C THR A 724 -34.98 26.04 -7.77
N ILE A 725 -33.87 25.39 -8.13
CA ILE A 725 -32.74 26.03 -8.81
C ILE A 725 -32.17 25.22 -9.97
N GLU A 726 -31.47 25.93 -10.86
CA GLU A 726 -30.49 25.40 -11.81
C GLU A 726 -29.12 26.05 -11.56
N PHE A 727 -28.04 25.28 -11.63
CA PHE A 727 -26.69 25.83 -11.47
C PHE A 727 -26.28 26.66 -12.70
N ALA A 728 -25.50 27.71 -12.48
CA ALA A 728 -25.07 28.57 -13.57
C ALA A 728 -24.19 27.80 -14.58
N PRO A 729 -24.37 27.99 -15.91
CA PRO A 729 -23.71 27.15 -16.93
C PRO A 729 -22.18 27.19 -16.96
N HIS A 730 -21.58 28.24 -16.42
CA HIS A 730 -20.13 28.43 -16.41
C HIS A 730 -19.43 27.66 -15.28
N LEU A 731 -20.19 27.05 -14.36
CA LEU A 731 -19.62 26.35 -13.22
C LEU A 731 -19.04 24.99 -13.60
N TYR A 732 -17.83 24.73 -13.10
CA TYR A 732 -17.21 23.41 -13.08
C TYR A 732 -16.45 23.23 -11.76
N GLU A 733 -16.18 21.99 -11.37
CA GLU A 733 -15.48 21.71 -10.11
C GLU A 733 -14.08 22.37 -10.09
N GLY A 734 -13.81 23.15 -9.05
CA GLY A 734 -12.54 23.85 -8.88
C GLY A 734 -12.48 25.27 -9.45
N ILE A 735 -13.55 25.76 -10.10
CA ILE A 735 -13.62 27.15 -10.56
C ILE A 735 -13.57 28.13 -9.37
N LYS A 736 -12.88 29.27 -9.57
CA LYS A 736 -12.93 30.39 -8.62
C LYS A 736 -14.17 31.22 -8.91
N VAL A 737 -14.92 31.54 -7.86
CA VAL A 737 -16.08 32.43 -7.86
C VAL A 737 -15.83 33.58 -6.89
N LYS A 738 -16.33 34.77 -7.22
CA LYS A 738 -16.25 35.95 -6.36
C LYS A 738 -17.62 36.30 -5.79
N LEU A 739 -17.64 36.98 -4.65
CA LEU A 739 -18.84 37.56 -4.08
C LEU A 739 -19.59 38.37 -5.14
N GLY A 740 -20.89 38.11 -5.29
CA GLY A 740 -21.77 38.82 -6.22
C GLY A 740 -21.90 38.17 -7.61
N GLU A 741 -21.02 37.23 -7.97
CA GLU A 741 -21.14 36.48 -9.22
C GLU A 741 -22.28 35.45 -9.16
N PRO A 742 -23.10 35.29 -10.21
CA PRO A 742 -24.15 34.27 -10.25
C PRO A 742 -23.59 32.85 -10.11
N ILE A 743 -24.16 32.04 -9.22
CA ILE A 743 -23.80 30.61 -9.05
C ILE A 743 -24.98 29.69 -9.36
N ALA A 744 -26.20 30.19 -9.28
CA ALA A 744 -27.41 29.47 -9.65
C ALA A 744 -28.50 30.47 -10.04
N TYR A 745 -29.56 29.95 -10.66
CA TYR A 745 -30.78 30.70 -10.97
C TYR A 745 -31.97 29.95 -10.40
N PHE A 746 -32.95 30.67 -9.87
CA PHE A 746 -34.24 30.07 -9.54
C PHE A 746 -34.95 29.62 -10.82
N LEU A 747 -35.55 28.42 -10.77
CA LEU A 747 -36.37 27.90 -11.86
C LEU A 747 -37.58 28.82 -12.10
N ARG A 748 -37.99 28.94 -13.36
CA ARG A 748 -39.25 29.62 -13.70
C ARG A 748 -40.40 28.75 -13.17
N LYS A 749 -41.15 29.28 -12.21
CA LYS A 749 -42.42 28.69 -11.79
C LYS A 749 -43.50 28.96 -12.84
#